data_AF-E5Y9M9-F1
#
_entry.id   AF-E5Y9M9-F1
#
_cell.length_a   1.000
_cell.length_b   1.000
_cell.length_c   1.000
_cell.angle_alpha   90.00
_cell.angle_beta   90.00
_cell.angle_gamma   90.00
#
_symmetry.space_group_name_H-M   'P 1'
#
loop_
_entity.id
_entity.type
_entity.pdbx_description
1 polymer ?
#
loop_
_entity_poly.entity_id
_entity_poly.type
_entity_poly.pdbx_seq_one_letter_code
_entity_poly.pdbx_strand_id
1 'polypeptide(L)'
;MKRCVLALLALALCNLLFHGTAQAAPKQAASDAVRVAVLPFQINGGADLNYLNDELPKLFEQRLAQKGFKVIPAKDTLRLLKKQQISQLNLATARSIARQAGANYAVYGSFSKTGDAFSIDARMVDAAGQQGAQPYFAQKQNMIELLPAVDELVDKMGGGAVKGDAITDIQIRGVKVLDPDVVLMRLSTRKGDVVDPSTLNEEIKRIWDLGYFSDVNADIEQGGQGRVLVFTVKEKPRIDDVIVNGSDEVKKEDILAAMSSKTGSVLNDRLLAEDIQKVTELYRKEGFYLAEVNYRIEQKANSASAVLVFDVKEGKKLYIKEIKIEGLQGIDAGDLKKELALQEHGILSWVTGTGVLREEYLERDSAAITAYAMNHGYVDIQVAAPQVDYSEDGITVTFTVNEGKRYKLGEIGFKGDLIDSDERLKEVIKLDDYKDSNGYFSLTVLQDDIKALTDFYGNYGYAFAEVDVDTPKNDEEGIINVFYVPHKKQKVHIRRVVTQGNTRTRDNVIFRELRLADGDQFDGSKLRRSNERLNRLRYFTQADTTIVPTDKDDEVDLRVNLKEDRTGAIMGGVGYSTFYQFGVSGSIQERNLFGRGYSLGLQGFVSGKSSYLDLSFVNPRIYDTDFGFSNNSYAIWEEWDDFKKKTIGNTIRLFHPIGEYTSVSVGYRLDRYTLFDIPDTASRAYKEYEGKNLSSVVSTSITYDSTDSRERPTSGVVGRVSMEYGGGGIGGNDNFFKPIGELQSFHTLFRNPNHIFHWRGRVGGVFENSNKPVPVFDRFFIGGIDSIRGYDSEDLAPRDPKYHDEIGGDRMGFLNFEYIWTFHPEMGIALVPFFDIGYNIDSKQTSDPFSDLKKSVGLELRWRSPMGDLRFAYGFPLDKNVKGDRPGGRFEFSMGQFF
;
A
#
# COMPACT_ATOMS: atom_id res chain seq x y z
N MET A 1 -10.21 -24.68 -33.47
CA MET A 1 -10.79 -26.05 -33.47
C MET A 1 -11.24 -26.42 -34.87
N LYS A 2 -11.00 -27.67 -35.29
CA LYS A 2 -11.17 -28.26 -36.64
C LYS A 2 -10.08 -27.91 -37.67
N ARG A 3 -9.01 -28.71 -37.66
CA ARG A 3 -8.27 -29.12 -38.87
C ARG A 3 -7.80 -30.57 -38.71
N CYS A 4 -8.70 -31.50 -39.01
CA CYS A 4 -8.31 -32.75 -39.67
C CYS A 4 -7.91 -32.41 -41.11
N VAL A 5 -7.13 -33.30 -41.74
CA VAL A 5 -6.54 -33.19 -43.09
C VAL A 5 -5.11 -32.63 -43.06
N LEU A 6 -4.14 -33.49 -42.74
CA LEU A 6 -2.84 -33.63 -43.40
C LEU A 6 -1.98 -34.67 -42.64
N ALA A 7 -2.30 -35.97 -42.76
CA ALA A 7 -1.38 -37.04 -42.33
C ALA A 7 -1.76 -38.41 -42.93
N LEU A 8 -2.25 -38.44 -44.17
CA LEU A 8 -2.57 -39.66 -44.91
C LEU A 8 -2.07 -39.51 -46.35
N LEU A 9 -0.75 -39.60 -46.52
CA LEU A 9 -0.06 -39.86 -47.80
C LEU A 9 1.46 -39.89 -47.56
N ALA A 10 1.99 -41.07 -47.24
CA ALA A 10 3.32 -41.55 -47.63
C ALA A 10 3.65 -42.88 -46.93
N LEU A 11 2.79 -43.87 -47.14
CA LEU A 11 3.19 -45.28 -47.08
C LEU A 11 3.27 -45.76 -48.52
N ALA A 12 4.38 -46.40 -48.87
CA ALA A 12 4.69 -47.13 -50.11
C ALA A 12 5.78 -46.50 -50.99
N LEU A 13 7.03 -46.63 -50.56
CA LEU A 13 8.11 -46.99 -51.46
C LEU A 13 9.29 -47.57 -50.67
N CYS A 14 9.83 -48.66 -51.20
CA CYS A 14 11.09 -49.30 -50.85
C CYS A 14 11.10 -50.23 -49.63
N ASN A 15 10.50 -51.40 -49.82
CA ASN A 15 11.10 -52.65 -49.34
C ASN A 15 11.90 -53.30 -50.49
N LEU A 16 13.01 -53.97 -50.12
CA LEU A 16 13.87 -54.90 -50.88
C LEU A 16 15.07 -54.29 -51.64
N LEU A 17 16.25 -54.38 -51.01
CA LEU A 17 17.34 -55.33 -51.35
C LEU A 17 18.62 -54.91 -50.61
N PHE A 18 19.07 -55.68 -49.60
CA PHE A 18 20.44 -56.20 -49.48
C PHE A 18 20.53 -57.17 -48.28
N HIS A 19 21.06 -58.35 -48.57
CA HIS A 19 21.32 -59.48 -47.66
C HIS A 19 22.75 -59.43 -47.08
N GLY A 20 22.93 -60.01 -45.89
CA GLY A 20 24.20 -60.54 -45.33
C GLY A 20 25.06 -59.50 -44.59
N THR A 21 25.64 -59.73 -43.41
CA THR A 21 26.05 -60.96 -42.70
C THR A 21 26.10 -60.70 -41.18
N ALA A 22 26.09 -61.77 -40.39
CA ALA A 22 25.98 -61.79 -38.93
C ALA A 22 27.26 -61.35 -38.20
N GLN A 23 27.11 -60.66 -37.05
CA GLN A 23 28.02 -60.81 -35.91
C GLN A 23 27.34 -60.43 -34.57
N ALA A 24 27.25 -61.47 -33.72
CA ALA A 24 27.17 -61.51 -32.26
C ALA A 24 26.48 -60.36 -31.49
N ALA A 25 25.26 -60.63 -31.03
CA ALA A 25 24.75 -60.02 -29.80
C ALA A 25 25.52 -60.60 -28.59
N PRO A 26 25.99 -59.77 -27.65
CA PRO A 26 26.62 -60.26 -26.43
C PRO A 26 25.58 -61.00 -25.59
N LYS A 27 25.94 -62.19 -25.13
CA LYS A 27 25.25 -62.90 -24.04
C LYS A 27 25.16 -61.95 -22.84
N GLN A 28 23.97 -61.39 -22.59
CA GLN A 28 23.63 -60.90 -21.26
C GLN A 28 23.59 -62.12 -20.34
N ALA A 29 24.49 -62.13 -19.37
CA ALA A 29 24.48 -63.07 -18.27
C ALA A 29 23.09 -63.07 -17.64
N ALA A 30 22.50 -64.26 -17.49
CA ALA A 30 21.27 -64.45 -16.75
C ALA A 30 21.49 -63.88 -15.34
N SER A 31 20.80 -62.79 -15.00
CA SER A 31 20.58 -62.46 -13.61
C SER A 31 19.79 -63.62 -13.00
N ASP A 32 20.24 -64.12 -11.85
CA ASP A 32 19.47 -65.09 -11.08
C ASP A 32 18.16 -64.42 -10.66
N ALA A 33 17.13 -64.57 -11.50
CA ALA A 33 15.84 -63.95 -11.28
C ALA A 33 15.29 -64.42 -9.92
N VAL A 34 15.13 -63.46 -9.01
CA VAL A 34 14.72 -63.68 -7.63
C VAL A 34 13.38 -64.43 -7.63
N ARG A 35 13.37 -65.61 -7.03
CA ARG A 35 12.18 -66.46 -6.93
C ARG A 35 11.40 -66.13 -5.67
N VAL A 36 10.10 -65.87 -5.80
CA VAL A 36 9.22 -65.51 -4.67
C VAL A 36 8.09 -66.51 -4.55
N ALA A 37 7.95 -67.13 -3.38
CA ALA A 37 6.82 -68.00 -3.04
C ALA A 37 5.71 -67.18 -2.39
N VAL A 38 4.52 -67.16 -3.02
CA VAL A 38 3.34 -66.54 -2.39
C VAL A 38 2.63 -67.61 -1.55
N LEU A 39 2.40 -67.29 -0.28
CA LEU A 39 1.71 -68.15 0.68
C LEU A 39 0.29 -67.61 0.92
N PRO A 40 -0.64 -68.47 1.40
CA PRO A 40 -1.98 -68.03 1.76
C PRO A 40 -1.99 -66.89 2.77
N PHE A 41 -2.91 -65.95 2.58
CA PHE A 41 -3.16 -64.87 3.53
C PHE A 41 -4.28 -65.28 4.49
N GLN A 42 -4.12 -64.92 5.77
CA GLN A 42 -5.18 -65.09 6.76
C GLN A 42 -6.25 -64.00 6.55
N ILE A 43 -7.48 -64.40 6.24
CA ILE A 43 -8.59 -63.47 6.04
C ILE A 43 -9.39 -63.32 7.35
N ASN A 44 -9.32 -62.14 7.95
CA ASN A 44 -10.06 -61.77 9.16
C ASN A 44 -11.26 -60.89 8.75
N GLY A 45 -12.43 -61.50 8.53
CA GLY A 45 -13.64 -60.80 8.11
C GLY A 45 -14.86 -61.73 8.02
N GLY A 46 -15.98 -61.23 7.50
CA GLY A 46 -17.21 -62.01 7.35
C GLY A 46 -17.07 -63.18 6.36
N ALA A 47 -18.00 -64.15 6.41
CA ALA A 47 -17.98 -65.34 5.55
C ALA A 47 -18.09 -65.01 4.05
N ASP A 48 -18.56 -63.82 3.72
CA ASP A 48 -18.61 -63.22 2.39
C ASP A 48 -17.22 -62.92 1.80
N LEU A 49 -16.17 -62.85 2.62
CA LEU A 49 -14.80 -62.56 2.20
C LEU A 49 -13.95 -63.81 1.96
N ASN A 50 -14.53 -65.01 2.09
CA ASN A 50 -13.79 -66.28 1.96
C ASN A 50 -13.14 -66.47 0.57
N TYR A 51 -13.66 -65.84 -0.47
CA TYR A 51 -13.07 -65.86 -1.82
C TYR A 51 -11.65 -65.26 -1.87
N LEU A 52 -11.31 -64.34 -0.94
CA LEU A 52 -10.00 -63.72 -0.86
C LEU A 52 -8.88 -64.70 -0.47
N ASN A 53 -9.21 -65.86 0.12
CA ASN A 53 -8.23 -66.91 0.38
C ASN A 53 -7.55 -67.40 -0.92
N ASP A 54 -8.28 -67.36 -2.05
CA ASP A 54 -7.77 -67.77 -3.36
C ASP A 54 -7.40 -66.59 -4.26
N GLU A 55 -8.10 -65.45 -4.15
CA GLU A 55 -7.85 -64.30 -5.01
C GLU A 55 -6.65 -63.45 -4.57
N LEU A 56 -6.48 -63.22 -3.27
CA LEU A 56 -5.42 -62.35 -2.78
C LEU A 56 -4.01 -62.89 -3.11
N PRO A 57 -3.70 -64.19 -2.92
CA PRO A 57 -2.44 -64.77 -3.37
C PRO A 57 -2.22 -64.61 -4.88
N LYS A 58 -3.26 -64.82 -5.71
CA LYS A 58 -3.15 -64.67 -7.18
C LYS A 58 -2.85 -63.23 -7.60
N LEU A 59 -3.45 -62.25 -6.91
CA LEU A 59 -3.15 -60.84 -7.15
C LEU A 59 -1.68 -60.54 -6.85
N PHE A 60 -1.16 -61.01 -5.71
CA PHE A 60 0.27 -60.89 -5.39
C PHE A 60 1.15 -61.59 -6.43
N GLU A 61 0.77 -62.78 -6.89
CA GLU A 61 1.52 -63.48 -7.95
C GLU A 61 1.60 -62.68 -9.25
N GLN A 62 0.46 -62.17 -9.72
CA GLN A 62 0.40 -61.40 -10.96
C GLN A 62 1.21 -60.11 -10.86
N ARG A 63 1.10 -59.39 -9.74
CA ARG A 63 1.81 -58.12 -9.55
C ARG A 63 3.30 -58.31 -9.33
N LEU A 64 3.71 -59.31 -8.56
CA LEU A 64 5.13 -59.66 -8.42
C LEU A 64 5.73 -60.11 -9.77
N ALA A 65 5.00 -60.88 -10.57
CA ALA A 65 5.45 -61.27 -11.91
C ALA A 65 5.57 -60.05 -12.86
N GLN A 66 4.63 -59.10 -12.80
CA GLN A 66 4.72 -57.84 -13.57
C GLN A 66 5.93 -56.99 -13.17
N LYS A 67 6.39 -57.09 -11.92
CA LYS A 67 7.61 -56.44 -11.42
C LYS A 67 8.89 -57.24 -11.65
N GLY A 68 8.84 -58.32 -12.44
CA GLY A 68 10.01 -59.08 -12.87
C GLY A 68 10.47 -60.21 -11.94
N PHE A 69 9.72 -60.52 -10.87
CA PHE A 69 10.02 -61.67 -10.01
C PHE A 69 9.59 -62.99 -10.68
N LYS A 70 10.35 -64.08 -10.44
CA LYS A 70 9.91 -65.43 -10.81
C LYS A 70 9.04 -66.00 -9.69
N VAL A 71 7.72 -65.94 -9.86
CA VAL A 71 6.79 -66.33 -8.80
C VAL A 71 6.53 -67.83 -8.80
N ILE A 72 6.55 -68.44 -7.62
CA ILE A 72 6.10 -69.83 -7.41
C ILE A 72 4.59 -69.79 -7.15
N PRO A 73 3.78 -70.50 -7.95
CA PRO A 73 2.33 -70.51 -7.80
C PRO A 73 1.89 -70.95 -6.40
N ALA A 74 0.88 -70.28 -5.83
CA ALA A 74 0.32 -70.57 -4.52
C ALA A 74 -0.25 -71.99 -4.42
N LYS A 75 -0.67 -72.59 -5.55
CA LYS A 75 -1.11 -73.99 -5.60
C LYS A 75 0.00 -74.96 -5.19
N ASP A 76 1.25 -74.66 -5.54
CA ASP A 76 2.40 -75.50 -5.21
C ASP A 76 2.81 -75.31 -3.74
N THR A 77 2.76 -74.08 -3.24
CA THR A 77 3.04 -73.78 -1.82
C THR A 77 1.94 -74.33 -0.90
N LEU A 78 0.67 -74.29 -1.31
CA LEU A 78 -0.46 -74.93 -0.64
C LEU A 78 -0.33 -76.45 -0.55
N ARG A 79 0.17 -77.09 -1.61
CA ARG A 79 0.44 -78.53 -1.60
C ARG A 79 1.52 -78.90 -0.58
N LEU A 80 2.57 -78.07 -0.46
CA LEU A 80 3.62 -78.24 0.53
C LEU A 80 3.10 -78.04 1.96
N LEU A 81 2.25 -77.03 2.19
CA LEU A 81 1.60 -76.78 3.48
C LEU A 81 0.71 -77.94 3.93
N LYS A 82 -0.12 -78.48 3.03
CA LYS A 82 -0.99 -79.65 3.31
C LYS A 82 -0.18 -80.91 3.62
N LYS A 83 0.93 -81.14 2.90
CA LYS A 83 1.82 -82.30 3.12
C LYS A 83 2.46 -82.27 4.51
N GLN A 84 2.68 -81.09 5.08
CA GLN A 84 3.30 -80.91 6.41
C GLN A 84 2.29 -80.72 7.55
N GLN A 85 0.98 -80.83 7.29
CA GLN A 85 -0.08 -80.58 8.28
C GLN A 85 0.06 -79.20 8.99
N ILE A 86 0.54 -78.18 8.27
CA ILE A 86 0.71 -76.84 8.82
C ILE A 86 -0.63 -76.12 8.77
N SER A 87 -1.22 -75.86 9.94
CA SER A 87 -2.49 -75.15 10.10
C SER A 87 -2.33 -73.63 10.35
N GLN A 88 -1.15 -73.17 10.75
CA GLN A 88 -0.84 -71.75 10.97
C GLN A 88 0.50 -71.35 10.36
N LEU A 89 0.49 -70.22 9.64
CA LEU A 89 1.67 -69.65 8.99
C LEU A 89 2.39 -68.69 9.93
N ASN A 90 3.59 -69.07 10.35
CA ASN A 90 4.54 -68.22 11.07
C ASN A 90 5.86 -68.08 10.29
N LEU A 91 6.80 -67.28 10.82
CA LEU A 91 8.09 -67.01 10.19
C LEU A 91 8.88 -68.30 9.88
N ALA A 92 8.89 -69.26 10.81
CA ALA A 92 9.64 -70.51 10.65
C ALA A 92 9.02 -71.40 9.57
N THR A 93 7.69 -71.52 9.53
CA THR A 93 6.99 -72.28 8.50
C THR A 93 7.09 -71.62 7.13
N ALA A 94 7.00 -70.28 7.04
CA ALA A 94 7.14 -69.55 5.78
C ALA A 94 8.53 -69.77 5.16
N ARG A 95 9.60 -69.73 5.97
CA ARG A 95 10.97 -70.06 5.52
C ARG A 95 11.13 -71.51 5.07
N SER A 96 10.53 -72.44 5.80
CA SER A 96 10.58 -73.86 5.46
C SER A 96 9.96 -74.12 4.08
N ILE A 97 8.76 -73.55 3.86
CA ILE A 97 8.04 -73.70 2.58
C ILE A 97 8.78 -72.99 1.44
N ALA A 98 9.30 -71.78 1.67
CA ALA A 98 10.10 -71.06 0.66
C ALA A 98 11.31 -71.88 0.19
N ARG A 99 12.08 -72.45 1.13
CA ARG A 99 13.25 -73.30 0.81
C ARG A 99 12.87 -74.54 0.03
N GLN A 100 11.80 -75.23 0.43
CA GLN A 100 11.35 -76.44 -0.25
C GLN A 100 10.75 -76.16 -1.63
N ALA A 101 10.13 -75.01 -1.80
CA ALA A 101 9.65 -74.55 -3.10
C ALA A 101 10.80 -74.08 -4.01
N GLY A 102 12.01 -73.86 -3.47
CA GLY A 102 13.13 -73.31 -4.22
C GLY A 102 12.98 -71.81 -4.50
N ALA A 103 12.28 -71.08 -3.62
CA ALA A 103 12.19 -69.64 -3.63
C ALA A 103 13.29 -68.99 -2.77
N ASN A 104 13.73 -67.81 -3.18
CA ASN A 104 14.60 -66.93 -2.40
C ASN A 104 13.82 -66.22 -1.29
N TYR A 105 12.56 -65.87 -1.54
CA TYR A 105 11.69 -65.20 -0.58
C TYR A 105 10.30 -65.84 -0.50
N ALA A 106 9.63 -65.69 0.64
CA ALA A 106 8.21 -65.96 0.79
C ALA A 106 7.43 -64.70 1.19
N VAL A 107 6.24 -64.52 0.63
CA VAL A 107 5.28 -63.49 1.03
C VAL A 107 4.07 -64.14 1.68
N TYR A 108 3.71 -63.71 2.88
CA TYR A 108 2.53 -64.18 3.62
C TYR A 108 1.99 -63.06 4.50
N GLY A 109 0.75 -63.14 4.95
CA GLY A 109 0.17 -62.03 5.71
C GLY A 109 -1.26 -62.24 6.15
N SER A 110 -1.90 -61.15 6.56
CA SER A 110 -3.32 -61.11 6.89
C SER A 110 -4.04 -59.96 6.21
N PHE A 111 -5.31 -60.19 5.92
CA PHE A 111 -6.27 -59.19 5.45
C PHE A 111 -7.31 -58.97 6.55
N SER A 112 -7.62 -57.74 6.90
CA SER A 112 -8.66 -57.43 7.89
C SER A 112 -9.60 -56.33 7.38
N LYS A 113 -10.92 -56.50 7.53
CA LYS A 113 -11.91 -55.48 7.16
C LYS A 113 -12.65 -54.98 8.40
N THR A 114 -12.74 -53.65 8.56
CA THR A 114 -13.48 -52.98 9.64
C THR A 114 -14.37 -51.89 9.05
N GLY A 115 -15.69 -52.09 9.08
CA GLY A 115 -16.61 -51.23 8.32
C GLY A 115 -16.37 -51.37 6.82
N ASP A 116 -16.30 -50.25 6.09
CA ASP A 116 -15.96 -50.25 4.66
C ASP A 116 -14.45 -50.30 4.38
N ALA A 117 -13.64 -49.91 5.36
CA ALA A 117 -12.19 -49.89 5.26
C ALA A 117 -11.57 -51.27 5.46
N PHE A 118 -10.45 -51.52 4.78
CA PHE A 118 -9.66 -52.74 4.97
C PHE A 118 -8.17 -52.44 5.11
N SER A 119 -7.45 -53.37 5.74
CA SER A 119 -6.00 -53.36 5.84
C SER A 119 -5.40 -54.70 5.38
N ILE A 120 -4.20 -54.62 4.80
CA ILE A 120 -3.39 -55.77 4.42
C ILE A 120 -2.04 -55.64 5.11
N ASP A 121 -1.74 -56.61 5.95
CA ASP A 121 -0.47 -56.81 6.62
C ASP A 121 0.30 -57.93 5.91
N ALA A 122 1.18 -57.57 4.99
CA ALA A 122 2.01 -58.53 4.28
C ALA A 122 3.42 -58.59 4.88
N ARG A 123 4.05 -59.76 4.86
CA ARG A 123 5.41 -59.99 5.35
C ARG A 123 6.22 -60.71 4.30
N MET A 124 7.37 -60.14 3.95
CA MET A 124 8.35 -60.77 3.06
C MET A 124 9.47 -61.37 3.90
N VAL A 125 9.81 -62.63 3.62
CA VAL A 125 10.77 -63.40 4.40
C VAL A 125 11.82 -63.99 3.50
N ASP A 126 13.08 -63.78 3.84
CA ASP A 126 14.21 -64.46 3.21
C ASP A 126 14.27 -65.94 3.61
N ALA A 127 14.32 -66.82 2.61
CA ALA A 127 14.39 -68.27 2.76
C ALA A 127 15.73 -68.74 3.34
N ALA A 128 16.83 -68.01 3.12
CA ALA A 128 18.17 -68.32 3.64
C ALA A 128 18.32 -67.99 5.14
N GLY A 129 17.38 -67.20 5.69
CA GLY A 129 17.32 -66.87 7.11
C GLY A 129 18.28 -65.75 7.55
N GLN A 130 18.87 -65.01 6.61
CA GLN A 130 19.80 -63.92 6.92
C GLN A 130 19.09 -62.67 7.44
N GLN A 131 17.79 -62.48 7.11
CA GLN A 131 16.99 -61.34 7.54
C GLN A 131 15.66 -61.78 8.18
N GLY A 132 15.17 -61.02 9.17
CA GLY A 132 13.84 -61.18 9.76
C GLY A 132 12.71 -60.92 8.76
N ALA A 133 11.46 -61.27 9.10
CA ALA A 133 10.30 -60.90 8.29
C ALA A 133 10.19 -59.37 8.19
N GLN A 134 10.22 -58.85 6.97
CA GLN A 134 9.98 -57.44 6.70
C GLN A 134 8.47 -57.20 6.56
N PRO A 135 7.84 -56.41 7.44
CA PRO A 135 6.42 -56.12 7.36
C PRO A 135 6.13 -54.98 6.38
N TYR A 136 5.04 -55.11 5.64
CA TYR A 136 4.50 -54.11 4.72
C TYR A 136 3.00 -53.96 5.00
N PHE A 137 2.56 -52.71 5.10
CA PHE A 137 1.19 -52.37 5.46
C PHE A 137 0.56 -51.45 4.43
N ALA A 138 -0.69 -51.73 4.08
CA ALA A 138 -1.55 -50.86 3.29
C ALA A 138 -2.97 -50.87 3.88
N GLN A 139 -3.59 -49.69 3.98
CA GLN A 139 -4.96 -49.51 4.43
C GLN A 139 -5.70 -48.64 3.43
N LYS A 140 -6.94 -49.03 3.09
CA LYS A 140 -7.80 -48.35 2.13
C LYS A 140 -9.22 -48.24 2.66
N GLN A 141 -9.98 -47.28 2.13
CA GLN A 141 -11.30 -46.92 2.66
C GLN A 141 -12.44 -47.77 2.09
N ASN A 142 -12.23 -48.43 0.95
CA ASN A 142 -13.23 -49.24 0.29
C ASN A 142 -12.62 -50.40 -0.52
N MET A 143 -13.42 -51.42 -0.84
CA MET A 143 -12.92 -52.65 -1.51
C MET A 143 -12.52 -52.47 -2.98
N ILE A 144 -12.94 -51.40 -3.65
CA ILE A 144 -12.50 -51.10 -5.03
C ILE A 144 -11.00 -50.80 -5.06
N GLU A 145 -10.45 -50.32 -3.94
CA GLU A 145 -9.02 -50.04 -3.78
C GLU A 145 -8.18 -51.28 -3.44
N LEU A 146 -8.72 -52.50 -3.48
CA LEU A 146 -7.99 -53.74 -3.21
C LEU A 146 -6.78 -53.90 -4.13
N LEU A 147 -6.96 -53.69 -5.43
CA LEU A 147 -5.90 -53.82 -6.42
C LEU A 147 -4.82 -52.73 -6.24
N PRO A 148 -5.16 -51.42 -6.10
CA PRO A 148 -4.21 -50.39 -5.71
C PRO A 148 -3.44 -50.67 -4.41
N ALA A 149 -4.08 -51.26 -3.39
CA ALA A 149 -3.39 -51.64 -2.15
C ALA A 149 -2.35 -52.73 -2.36
N VAL A 150 -2.66 -53.74 -3.20
CA VAL A 150 -1.71 -54.79 -3.57
C VAL A 150 -0.56 -54.21 -4.41
N ASP A 151 -0.84 -53.29 -5.34
CA ASP A 151 0.18 -52.60 -6.13
C ASP A 151 1.13 -51.80 -5.22
N GLU A 152 0.61 -51.04 -4.27
CA GLU A 152 1.40 -50.30 -3.27
C GLU A 152 2.29 -51.23 -2.43
N LEU A 153 1.78 -52.38 -2.00
CA LEU A 153 2.54 -53.36 -1.22
C LEU A 153 3.63 -54.04 -2.06
N VAL A 154 3.33 -54.39 -3.30
CA VAL A 154 4.31 -54.99 -4.21
C VAL A 154 5.38 -53.98 -4.62
N ASP A 155 5.03 -52.70 -4.78
CA ASP A 155 5.99 -51.62 -5.03
C ASP A 155 6.95 -51.43 -3.85
N LYS A 156 6.41 -51.40 -2.62
CA LYS A 156 7.22 -51.36 -1.39
C LYS A 156 8.13 -52.60 -1.26
N MET A 157 7.64 -53.80 -1.62
CA MET A 157 8.44 -55.03 -1.63
C MET A 157 9.50 -55.04 -2.74
N GLY A 158 9.19 -54.49 -3.92
CA GLY A 158 10.10 -54.35 -5.05
C GLY A 158 11.27 -53.42 -4.75
N GLY A 159 11.01 -52.28 -4.10
CA GLY A 159 12.04 -51.35 -3.64
C GLY A 159 12.95 -51.94 -2.54
N GLY A 160 12.41 -52.83 -1.70
CA GLY A 160 13.20 -53.55 -0.69
C GLY A 160 14.05 -54.70 -1.24
N ALA A 161 13.59 -55.35 -2.32
CA ALA A 161 14.23 -56.53 -2.91
C ALA A 161 15.22 -56.23 -4.05
N VAL A 162 15.26 -55.00 -4.57
CA VAL A 162 16.23 -54.55 -5.59
C VAL A 162 17.06 -53.38 -5.04
N LYS A 163 17.82 -53.63 -3.96
CA LYS A 163 18.80 -52.65 -3.41
C LYS A 163 19.95 -52.30 -4.37
N GLY A 164 20.00 -52.87 -5.57
CA GLY A 164 21.05 -52.62 -6.57
C GLY A 164 20.82 -51.44 -7.52
N ASP A 165 19.60 -50.92 -7.60
CA ASP A 165 19.20 -49.99 -8.68
C ASP A 165 18.86 -48.56 -8.22
N ALA A 166 18.69 -48.33 -6.90
CA ALA A 166 18.44 -47.01 -6.34
C ALA A 166 19.73 -46.17 -6.28
N ILE A 167 19.61 -44.86 -6.52
CA ILE A 167 20.73 -43.93 -6.43
C ILE A 167 21.05 -43.62 -4.97
N THR A 168 22.29 -43.88 -4.57
CA THR A 168 22.77 -43.70 -3.20
C THR A 168 23.24 -42.27 -2.94
N ASP A 169 23.57 -41.53 -3.99
CA ASP A 169 24.05 -40.15 -3.91
C ASP A 169 23.73 -39.37 -5.21
N ILE A 170 23.66 -38.04 -5.11
CA ILE A 170 23.51 -37.12 -6.25
C ILE A 170 24.64 -36.11 -6.16
N GLN A 171 25.40 -35.96 -7.24
CA GLN A 171 26.55 -35.05 -7.30
C GLN A 171 26.38 -34.08 -8.46
N ILE A 172 26.72 -32.83 -8.21
CA ILE A 172 26.82 -31.79 -9.24
C ILE A 172 28.30 -31.51 -9.49
N ARG A 173 28.76 -31.62 -10.74
CA ARG A 173 30.13 -31.35 -11.17
C ARG A 173 30.15 -30.21 -12.20
N GLY A 174 31.21 -29.40 -12.15
CA GLY A 174 31.44 -28.32 -13.13
C GLY A 174 30.89 -26.96 -12.73
N VAL A 175 30.27 -26.85 -11.55
CA VAL A 175 29.95 -25.58 -10.90
C VAL A 175 31.22 -25.02 -10.23
N LYS A 176 31.48 -23.73 -10.42
CA LYS A 176 32.66 -23.00 -9.92
C LYS A 176 32.26 -21.82 -9.03
N VAL A 177 31.19 -21.11 -9.37
CA VAL A 177 30.77 -19.87 -8.68
C VAL A 177 29.45 -20.06 -7.96
N LEU A 178 28.47 -20.73 -8.58
CA LEU A 178 27.21 -21.09 -7.94
C LEU A 178 27.42 -22.16 -6.85
N ASP A 179 26.61 -22.14 -5.80
CA ASP A 179 26.62 -23.21 -4.81
C ASP A 179 25.93 -24.46 -5.40
N PRO A 180 26.56 -25.66 -5.37
CA PRO A 180 25.93 -26.91 -5.81
C PRO A 180 24.55 -27.16 -5.18
N ASP A 181 24.31 -26.69 -3.96
CA ASP A 181 23.02 -26.86 -3.26
C ASP A 181 21.88 -26.11 -3.96
N VAL A 182 22.16 -25.00 -4.67
CA VAL A 182 21.16 -24.27 -5.47
C VAL A 182 20.62 -25.15 -6.58
N VAL A 183 21.47 -25.98 -7.18
CA VAL A 183 21.08 -26.93 -8.23
C VAL A 183 20.33 -28.11 -7.61
N LEU A 184 20.83 -28.66 -6.50
CA LEU A 184 20.21 -29.79 -5.80
C LEU A 184 18.80 -29.47 -5.28
N MET A 185 18.57 -28.25 -4.77
CA MET A 185 17.24 -27.80 -4.31
C MET A 185 16.20 -27.71 -5.43
N ARG A 186 16.64 -27.62 -6.69
CA ARG A 186 15.74 -27.57 -7.85
C ARG A 186 15.34 -28.95 -8.37
N LEU A 187 16.11 -29.98 -8.02
CA LEU A 187 15.84 -31.35 -8.44
C LEU A 187 14.62 -31.93 -7.71
N SER A 188 13.82 -32.71 -8.43
CA SER A 188 12.72 -33.49 -7.82
C SER A 188 13.22 -34.82 -7.27
N THR A 189 14.26 -35.37 -7.90
CA THR A 189 14.93 -36.64 -7.56
C THR A 189 15.77 -36.52 -6.28
N ARG A 190 15.66 -37.51 -5.40
CA ARG A 190 16.35 -37.58 -4.10
C ARG A 190 17.14 -38.87 -3.93
N LYS A 191 18.02 -38.89 -2.92
CA LYS A 191 18.75 -40.11 -2.53
C LYS A 191 17.77 -41.21 -2.12
N GLY A 192 17.93 -42.40 -2.71
CA GLY A 192 17.05 -43.55 -2.51
C GLY A 192 16.02 -43.75 -3.62
N ASP A 193 15.87 -42.79 -4.53
CA ASP A 193 14.96 -42.93 -5.68
C ASP A 193 15.56 -43.85 -6.75
N VAL A 194 14.70 -44.38 -7.62
CA VAL A 194 15.11 -45.11 -8.82
C VAL A 194 14.99 -44.15 -10.00
N VAL A 195 16.07 -43.97 -10.75
CA VAL A 195 16.12 -43.01 -11.87
C VAL A 195 15.93 -43.77 -13.18
N ASP A 196 14.86 -43.42 -13.91
CA ASP A 196 14.65 -43.86 -15.29
C ASP A 196 15.03 -42.75 -16.30
N PRO A 197 15.22 -43.09 -17.59
CA PRO A 197 15.64 -42.12 -18.60
C PRO A 197 14.68 -40.92 -18.80
N SER A 198 13.37 -41.11 -18.58
CA SER A 198 12.38 -40.03 -18.66
C SER A 198 12.56 -39.02 -17.53
N THR A 199 12.71 -39.52 -16.30
CA THR A 199 12.94 -38.74 -15.10
C THR A 199 14.25 -37.96 -15.24
N LEU A 200 15.29 -38.59 -15.79
CA LEU A 200 16.59 -37.95 -16.02
C LEU A 200 16.52 -36.77 -16.99
N ASN A 201 15.80 -36.92 -18.10
CA ASN A 201 15.60 -35.84 -19.07
C ASN A 201 14.84 -34.64 -18.45
N GLU A 202 13.86 -34.91 -17.59
CA GLU A 202 13.17 -33.84 -16.89
C GLU A 202 14.07 -33.10 -15.90
N GLU A 203 14.96 -33.81 -15.18
CA GLU A 203 15.94 -33.17 -14.30
C GLU A 203 16.95 -32.33 -15.08
N ILE A 204 17.46 -32.84 -16.21
CA ILE A 204 18.34 -32.08 -17.12
C ILE A 204 17.64 -30.79 -17.56
N LYS A 205 16.36 -30.88 -17.97
CA LYS A 205 15.58 -29.71 -18.34
C LYS A 205 15.39 -28.74 -17.16
N ARG A 206 15.07 -29.24 -15.96
CA ARG A 206 14.93 -28.41 -14.75
C ARG A 206 16.22 -27.63 -14.42
N ILE A 207 17.39 -28.27 -14.58
CA ILE A 207 18.68 -27.62 -14.37
C ILE A 207 18.97 -26.62 -15.49
N TRP A 208 18.68 -26.96 -16.75
CA TRP A 208 18.83 -26.04 -17.89
C TRP A 208 17.97 -24.78 -17.72
N ASP A 209 16.72 -24.94 -17.28
CA ASP A 209 15.75 -23.86 -17.06
C ASP A 209 16.17 -22.90 -15.93
N LEU A 210 17.18 -23.24 -15.11
CA LEU A 210 17.80 -22.29 -14.19
C LEU A 210 18.53 -21.15 -14.92
N GLY A 211 18.96 -21.37 -16.17
CA GLY A 211 19.55 -20.35 -17.04
C GLY A 211 21.03 -20.01 -16.79
N TYR A 212 21.66 -20.62 -15.78
CA TYR A 212 23.07 -20.40 -15.39
C TYR A 212 24.08 -21.29 -16.13
N PHE A 213 23.61 -22.26 -16.92
CA PHE A 213 24.47 -23.27 -17.56
C PHE A 213 24.38 -23.18 -19.08
N SER A 214 25.51 -23.41 -19.74
CA SER A 214 25.64 -23.48 -21.21
C SER A 214 25.56 -24.91 -21.74
N ASP A 215 25.74 -25.89 -20.86
CA ASP A 215 25.66 -27.32 -21.14
C ASP A 215 25.28 -28.05 -19.84
N VAL A 216 24.42 -29.05 -19.94
CA VAL A 216 23.94 -29.86 -18.81
C VAL A 216 23.84 -31.30 -19.29
N ASN A 217 24.67 -32.16 -18.72
CA ASN A 217 24.65 -33.60 -18.97
C ASN A 217 24.43 -34.33 -17.64
N ALA A 218 23.93 -35.56 -17.73
CA ALA A 218 23.74 -36.39 -16.56
C ALA A 218 24.12 -37.84 -16.85
N ASP A 219 24.88 -38.44 -15.94
CA ASP A 219 25.39 -39.80 -16.04
C ASP A 219 25.16 -40.54 -14.71
N ILE A 220 25.03 -41.86 -14.78
CA ILE A 220 24.97 -42.71 -13.59
C ILE A 220 26.31 -43.45 -13.46
N GLU A 221 27.06 -43.12 -12.41
CA GLU A 221 28.34 -43.74 -12.09
C GLU A 221 28.19 -44.82 -11.01
N GLN A 222 29.06 -45.84 -11.00
CA GLN A 222 29.15 -46.76 -9.86
C GLN A 222 30.13 -46.23 -8.81
N GLY A 223 29.61 -45.85 -7.64
CA GLY A 223 30.40 -45.51 -6.46
C GLY A 223 30.63 -46.71 -5.55
N GLY A 224 31.58 -46.59 -4.61
CA GLY A 224 31.93 -47.67 -3.66
C GLY A 224 30.79 -48.15 -2.73
N GLN A 225 29.63 -47.48 -2.74
CA GLN A 225 28.43 -47.84 -1.97
C GLN A 225 27.14 -47.99 -2.80
N GLY A 226 27.16 -47.81 -4.14
CA GLY A 226 25.96 -47.88 -4.99
C GLY A 226 26.00 -46.99 -6.24
N ARG A 227 24.86 -46.84 -6.95
CA ARG A 227 24.73 -45.97 -8.13
C ARG A 227 24.71 -44.49 -7.70
N VAL A 228 25.50 -43.64 -8.33
CA VAL A 228 25.57 -42.19 -8.06
C VAL A 228 25.11 -41.45 -9.30
N LEU A 229 24.10 -40.59 -9.16
CA LEU A 229 23.66 -39.73 -10.25
C LEU A 229 24.54 -38.47 -10.29
N VAL A 230 25.26 -38.29 -11.38
CA VAL A 230 26.20 -37.19 -11.57
C VAL A 230 25.68 -36.25 -12.65
N PHE A 231 25.33 -35.02 -12.27
CA PHE A 231 25.07 -33.96 -13.24
C PHE A 231 26.38 -33.22 -13.54
N THR A 232 26.82 -33.25 -14.78
CA THR A 232 27.97 -32.47 -15.26
C THR A 232 27.46 -31.24 -15.98
N VAL A 233 27.72 -30.06 -15.42
CA VAL A 233 27.26 -28.78 -15.96
C VAL A 233 28.43 -27.90 -16.40
N LYS A 234 28.22 -27.11 -17.44
CA LYS A 234 29.14 -26.05 -17.85
C LYS A 234 28.56 -24.70 -17.47
N GLU A 235 28.92 -24.24 -16.27
CA GLU A 235 28.52 -22.94 -15.75
C GLU A 235 28.93 -21.80 -16.71
N LYS A 236 28.01 -20.86 -16.91
CA LYS A 236 28.26 -19.63 -17.64
C LYS A 236 29.26 -18.75 -16.88
N PRO A 237 29.96 -17.83 -17.58
CA PRO A 237 30.96 -16.99 -16.94
C PRO A 237 30.35 -16.09 -15.85
N ARG A 238 31.18 -15.79 -14.83
CA ARG A 238 30.87 -14.76 -13.85
C ARG A 238 31.01 -13.37 -14.47
N ILE A 239 30.11 -12.46 -14.13
CA ILE A 239 30.16 -11.06 -14.56
C ILE A 239 31.25 -10.36 -13.75
N ASP A 240 32.35 -9.99 -14.40
CA ASP A 240 33.46 -9.26 -13.77
C ASP A 240 33.17 -7.76 -13.68
N ASP A 241 32.49 -7.22 -14.68
CA ASP A 241 32.14 -5.82 -14.79
C ASP A 241 30.95 -5.64 -15.75
N VAL A 242 30.22 -4.55 -15.58
CA VAL A 242 29.12 -4.12 -16.45
C VAL A 242 29.44 -2.76 -17.04
N ILE A 243 29.62 -2.74 -18.35
CA ILE A 243 29.89 -1.53 -19.12
C ILE A 243 28.61 -1.14 -19.86
N VAL A 244 28.27 0.14 -19.83
CA VAL A 244 27.17 0.71 -20.60
C VAL A 244 27.77 1.73 -21.55
N ASN A 245 27.54 1.55 -22.85
CA ASN A 245 27.95 2.45 -23.92
C ASN A 245 26.73 3.17 -24.49
N GLY A 246 26.91 4.41 -24.92
CA GLY A 246 25.84 5.21 -25.53
C GLY A 246 24.77 5.66 -24.53
N SER A 247 25.18 5.94 -23.28
CA SER A 247 24.33 6.47 -22.22
C SER A 247 24.64 7.95 -21.97
N ASP A 248 24.38 8.80 -22.96
CA ASP A 248 24.72 10.23 -22.91
C ASP A 248 23.61 11.04 -22.22
N GLU A 249 22.35 10.69 -22.48
CA GLU A 249 21.16 11.36 -21.96
C GLU A 249 20.64 10.73 -20.65
N VAL A 250 20.71 9.40 -20.52
CA VAL A 250 20.36 8.69 -19.28
C VAL A 250 21.64 8.28 -18.56
N LYS A 251 21.76 8.61 -17.28
CA LYS A 251 22.97 8.32 -16.51
C LYS A 251 23.21 6.81 -16.40
N LYS A 252 24.47 6.40 -16.58
CA LYS A 252 24.90 5.01 -16.44
C LYS A 252 24.50 4.41 -15.09
N GLU A 253 24.57 5.19 -14.00
CA GLU A 253 24.20 4.73 -12.67
C GLU A 253 22.73 4.34 -12.57
N ASP A 254 21.83 5.08 -13.24
CA ASP A 254 20.40 4.80 -13.24
C ASP A 254 20.08 3.53 -14.04
N ILE A 255 20.78 3.32 -15.15
CA ILE A 255 20.73 2.08 -15.96
C ILE A 255 21.17 0.88 -15.12
N LEU A 256 22.33 0.98 -14.46
CA LEU A 256 22.84 -0.08 -13.61
C LEU A 256 21.94 -0.36 -12.40
N ALA A 257 21.28 0.67 -11.85
CA ALA A 257 20.34 0.52 -10.75
C ALA A 257 19.02 -0.15 -11.17
N ALA A 258 18.57 0.08 -12.41
CA ALA A 258 17.40 -0.58 -12.97
C ALA A 258 17.66 -2.08 -13.26
N MET A 259 18.90 -2.45 -13.59
CA MET A 259 19.28 -3.83 -13.90
C MET A 259 19.32 -4.76 -12.69
N SER A 260 19.06 -6.03 -12.95
CA SER A 260 19.08 -7.15 -12.01
C SER A 260 20.44 -7.87 -12.03
N SER A 261 21.09 -7.93 -13.20
CA SER A 261 22.45 -8.45 -13.36
C SER A 261 23.46 -7.51 -12.71
N LYS A 262 24.34 -8.05 -11.87
CA LYS A 262 25.33 -7.26 -11.11
C LYS A 262 26.72 -7.80 -11.28
N THR A 263 27.70 -6.92 -11.12
CA THR A 263 29.09 -7.33 -10.99
C THR A 263 29.23 -8.35 -9.86
N GLY A 264 29.85 -9.48 -10.18
CA GLY A 264 30.07 -10.60 -9.28
C GLY A 264 29.08 -11.76 -9.40
N SER A 265 27.93 -11.59 -10.07
CA SER A 265 26.96 -12.69 -10.26
C SER A 265 27.28 -13.59 -11.46
N VAL A 266 26.71 -14.78 -11.50
CA VAL A 266 26.78 -15.67 -12.67
C VAL A 266 25.82 -15.18 -13.75
N LEU A 267 26.26 -15.16 -15.00
CA LEU A 267 25.45 -14.71 -16.13
C LEU A 267 24.22 -15.62 -16.32
N ASN A 268 23.05 -15.00 -16.54
CA ASN A 268 21.77 -15.69 -16.68
C ASN A 268 20.92 -15.04 -17.79
N ASP A 269 20.51 -15.82 -18.80
CA ASP A 269 19.85 -15.28 -19.99
C ASP A 269 18.47 -14.68 -19.68
N ARG A 270 17.76 -15.24 -18.69
CA ARG A 270 16.45 -14.74 -18.28
C ARG A 270 16.58 -13.38 -17.61
N LEU A 271 17.59 -13.20 -16.75
CA LEU A 271 17.89 -11.92 -16.14
C LEU A 271 18.37 -10.90 -17.19
N LEU A 272 19.16 -11.31 -18.17
CA LEU A 272 19.58 -10.43 -19.26
C LEU A 272 18.39 -9.94 -20.10
N ALA A 273 17.46 -10.82 -20.44
CA ALA A 273 16.24 -10.43 -21.15
C ALA A 273 15.39 -9.44 -20.33
N GLU A 274 15.24 -9.70 -19.03
CA GLU A 274 14.55 -8.80 -18.08
C GLU A 274 15.26 -7.45 -17.96
N ASP A 275 16.60 -7.44 -17.93
CA ASP A 275 17.40 -6.22 -17.85
C ASP A 275 17.27 -5.37 -19.11
N ILE A 276 17.28 -5.98 -20.30
CA ILE A 276 17.03 -5.27 -21.55
C ILE A 276 15.65 -4.60 -21.53
N GLN A 277 14.61 -5.31 -21.05
CA GLN A 277 13.27 -4.73 -20.91
C GLN A 277 13.26 -3.56 -19.92
N LYS A 278 13.82 -3.74 -18.72
CA LYS A 278 13.88 -2.68 -17.69
C LYS A 278 14.64 -1.44 -18.16
N VAL A 279 15.76 -1.62 -18.86
CA VAL A 279 16.52 -0.49 -19.43
C VAL A 279 15.72 0.17 -20.55
N THR A 280 15.08 -0.60 -21.43
CA THR A 280 14.22 -0.04 -22.48
C THR A 280 13.05 0.77 -21.88
N GLU A 281 12.41 0.26 -20.83
CA GLU A 281 11.35 0.95 -20.09
C GLU A 281 11.85 2.22 -19.39
N LEU A 282 13.06 2.20 -18.81
CA LEU A 282 13.71 3.38 -18.23
C LEU A 282 13.87 4.48 -19.29
N TYR A 283 14.38 4.13 -20.48
CA TYR A 283 14.52 5.07 -21.58
C TYR A 283 13.17 5.61 -22.07
N ARG A 284 12.15 4.75 -22.20
CA ARG A 284 10.79 5.17 -22.57
C ARG A 284 10.21 6.16 -21.56
N LYS A 285 10.39 5.90 -20.26
CA LYS A 285 9.94 6.79 -19.18
C LYS A 285 10.56 8.19 -19.26
N GLU A 286 11.82 8.27 -19.71
CA GLU A 286 12.52 9.52 -19.95
C GLU A 286 12.20 10.17 -21.31
N GLY A 287 11.35 9.55 -22.13
CA GLY A 287 10.89 10.07 -23.42
C GLY A 287 11.64 9.55 -24.66
N PHE A 288 12.49 8.54 -24.51
CA PHE A 288 13.29 7.94 -25.58
C PHE A 288 12.63 6.64 -26.09
N TYR A 289 11.52 6.76 -26.81
CA TYR A 289 10.71 5.60 -27.25
C TYR A 289 11.36 4.75 -28.33
N LEU A 290 12.27 5.35 -29.10
CA LEU A 290 13.01 4.68 -30.18
C LEU A 290 14.39 4.17 -29.70
N ALA A 291 14.60 4.10 -28.39
CA ALA A 291 15.85 3.60 -27.83
C ALA A 291 16.02 2.10 -28.15
N GLU A 292 17.19 1.73 -28.69
CA GLU A 292 17.57 0.34 -28.92
C GLU A 292 18.61 -0.09 -27.89
N VAL A 293 18.26 -1.08 -27.07
CA VAL A 293 19.17 -1.65 -26.06
C VAL A 293 19.64 -3.02 -26.53
N ASN A 294 20.94 -3.15 -26.79
CA ASN A 294 21.58 -4.42 -27.13
C ASN A 294 22.63 -4.79 -26.08
N TYR A 295 23.04 -6.05 -26.06
CA TYR A 295 24.14 -6.50 -25.21
C TYR A 295 25.11 -7.39 -25.98
N ARG A 296 26.36 -7.38 -25.54
CA ARG A 296 27.40 -8.34 -25.95
C ARG A 296 28.19 -8.80 -24.75
N ILE A 297 28.71 -10.03 -24.84
CA ILE A 297 29.49 -10.66 -23.77
C ILE A 297 30.94 -10.76 -24.24
N GLU A 298 31.83 -10.03 -23.57
CA GLU A 298 33.27 -10.05 -23.86
C GLU A 298 33.97 -10.95 -22.84
N GLN A 299 34.25 -12.20 -23.24
CA GLN A 299 35.01 -13.12 -22.39
C GLN A 299 36.49 -12.73 -22.39
N LYS A 300 37.06 -12.57 -21.19
CA LYS A 300 38.51 -12.37 -21.03
C LYS A 300 39.23 -13.67 -21.36
N ALA A 301 40.19 -13.62 -22.27
CA ALA A 301 41.00 -14.77 -22.69
C ALA A 301 41.55 -15.52 -21.47
N ASN A 302 41.34 -16.84 -21.44
CA ASN A 302 41.76 -17.77 -20.38
C ASN A 302 41.15 -17.52 -18.98
N SER A 303 39.99 -16.86 -18.87
CA SER A 303 39.29 -16.69 -17.58
C SER A 303 37.87 -17.25 -17.60
N ALA A 304 37.35 -17.65 -16.43
CA ALA A 304 35.95 -18.05 -16.24
C ALA A 304 35.01 -16.84 -16.05
N SER A 305 35.45 -15.66 -16.49
CA SER A 305 34.77 -14.39 -16.29
C SER A 305 34.53 -13.68 -17.62
N ALA A 306 33.48 -12.88 -17.66
CA ALA A 306 33.13 -12.05 -18.81
C ALA A 306 32.77 -10.63 -18.38
N VAL A 307 33.02 -9.68 -19.28
CA VAL A 307 32.50 -8.32 -19.17
C VAL A 307 31.19 -8.27 -19.94
N LEU A 308 30.13 -7.81 -19.28
CA LEU A 308 28.84 -7.62 -19.88
C LEU A 308 28.76 -6.18 -20.40
N VAL A 309 28.65 -6.01 -21.71
CA VAL A 309 28.60 -4.70 -22.35
C VAL A 309 27.20 -4.48 -22.89
N PHE A 310 26.51 -3.47 -22.36
CA PHE A 310 25.28 -2.95 -22.92
C PHE A 310 25.61 -1.83 -23.91
N ASP A 311 25.12 -1.94 -25.14
CA ASP A 311 25.21 -0.91 -26.15
C ASP A 311 23.82 -0.32 -26.33
N VAL A 312 23.65 0.92 -25.89
CA VAL A 312 22.40 1.66 -26.03
C VAL A 312 22.53 2.65 -27.18
N LYS A 313 21.52 2.69 -28.03
CA LYS A 313 21.29 3.79 -28.96
C LYS A 313 20.06 4.53 -28.47
N GLU A 314 20.25 5.68 -27.83
CA GLU A 314 19.17 6.39 -27.14
C GLU A 314 18.13 6.98 -28.11
N GLY A 315 18.56 7.37 -29.31
CA GLY A 315 17.70 8.04 -30.27
C GLY A 315 17.34 9.46 -29.83
N LYS A 316 16.37 10.10 -30.52
CA LYS A 316 15.87 11.43 -30.14
C LYS A 316 14.77 11.28 -29.10
N LYS A 317 14.77 12.17 -28.10
CA LYS A 317 13.64 12.34 -27.19
C LYS A 317 12.42 12.82 -27.96
N LEU A 318 11.31 12.09 -27.86
CA LEU A 318 10.06 12.42 -28.53
C LEU A 318 9.03 12.91 -27.51
N TYR A 319 8.24 13.90 -27.91
CA TYR A 319 7.14 14.43 -27.13
C TYR A 319 5.81 14.18 -27.86
N ILE A 320 4.71 14.12 -27.09
CA ILE A 320 3.35 14.11 -27.61
C ILE A 320 3.10 15.44 -28.31
N LYS A 321 3.02 15.39 -29.63
CA LYS A 321 2.74 16.54 -30.47
C LYS A 321 1.23 16.79 -30.57
N GLU A 322 0.45 15.72 -30.66
CA GLU A 322 -0.98 15.80 -30.90
C GLU A 322 -1.70 14.63 -30.25
N ILE A 323 -2.83 14.91 -29.60
CA ILE A 323 -3.78 13.90 -29.14
C ILE A 323 -5.04 14.05 -29.99
N LYS A 324 -5.47 12.99 -30.65
CA LYS A 324 -6.68 12.98 -31.48
C LYS A 324 -7.75 12.15 -30.80
N ILE A 325 -8.97 12.66 -30.78
CA ILE A 325 -10.15 11.91 -30.38
C ILE A 325 -11.08 11.91 -31.58
N GLU A 326 -11.17 10.77 -32.25
CA GLU A 326 -11.91 10.63 -33.51
C GLU A 326 -13.27 9.94 -33.26
N GLY A 327 -14.29 10.33 -34.02
CA GLY A 327 -15.62 9.73 -33.95
C GLY A 327 -16.58 10.39 -32.95
N LEU A 328 -16.19 11.51 -32.35
CA LEU A 328 -17.11 12.40 -31.61
C LEU A 328 -18.04 13.16 -32.58
N GLN A 329 -19.29 13.35 -32.18
CA GLN A 329 -20.33 14.05 -32.95
C GLN A 329 -21.01 15.16 -32.13
N GLY A 330 -21.34 14.90 -30.87
CA GLY A 330 -22.03 15.83 -29.98
C GLY A 330 -21.21 16.25 -28.76
N ILE A 331 -20.14 15.53 -28.42
CA ILE A 331 -19.21 15.90 -27.36
C ILE A 331 -18.15 16.86 -27.91
N ASP A 332 -17.90 17.97 -27.19
CA ASP A 332 -16.77 18.85 -27.51
C ASP A 332 -15.43 18.16 -27.20
N ALA A 333 -14.62 17.97 -28.24
CA ALA A 333 -13.33 17.30 -28.12
C ALA A 333 -12.33 18.10 -27.26
N GLY A 334 -12.43 19.43 -27.25
CA GLY A 334 -11.55 20.31 -26.49
C GLY A 334 -11.78 20.21 -24.98
N ASP A 335 -13.04 20.15 -24.56
CA ASP A 335 -13.40 19.92 -23.16
C ASP A 335 -13.02 18.51 -22.71
N LEU A 336 -13.27 17.50 -23.54
CA LEU A 336 -12.88 16.13 -23.23
C LEU A 336 -11.34 15.97 -23.09
N LYS A 337 -10.56 16.65 -23.94
CA LYS A 337 -9.10 16.67 -23.84
C LYS A 337 -8.58 17.19 -22.50
N LYS A 338 -9.32 18.07 -21.81
CA LYS A 338 -8.89 18.62 -20.50
C LYS A 338 -8.95 17.59 -19.38
N GLU A 339 -9.72 16.52 -19.55
CA GLU A 339 -9.87 15.44 -18.57
C GLU A 339 -8.76 14.38 -18.68
N LEU A 340 -7.98 14.41 -19.76
CA LEU A 340 -6.91 13.45 -20.01
C LEU A 340 -5.67 13.73 -19.15
N ALA A 341 -5.01 12.66 -18.72
CA ALA A 341 -3.73 12.71 -18.06
C ALA A 341 -2.60 13.07 -19.04
N LEU A 342 -2.66 12.49 -20.24
CA LEU A 342 -1.75 12.81 -21.32
C LEU A 342 -2.10 14.18 -21.87
N GLN A 343 -1.07 14.99 -22.06
CA GLN A 343 -1.19 16.34 -22.58
C GLN A 343 -0.17 16.57 -23.68
N GLU A 344 -0.56 17.34 -24.68
CA GLU A 344 0.31 17.78 -25.76
C GLU A 344 1.43 18.68 -25.21
N HIS A 345 2.61 18.60 -25.82
CA HIS A 345 3.75 19.43 -25.45
C HIS A 345 3.51 20.89 -25.85
N GLY A 346 3.62 21.80 -24.89
CA GLY A 346 3.38 23.23 -25.07
C GLY A 346 4.43 24.12 -24.41
N ILE A 347 4.22 25.43 -24.47
CA ILE A 347 5.18 26.45 -24.00
C ILE A 347 5.47 26.34 -22.48
N LEU A 348 4.55 25.78 -21.69
CA LEU A 348 4.70 25.58 -20.24
C LEU A 348 5.18 24.17 -19.85
N SER A 349 5.36 23.27 -20.81
CA SER A 349 5.70 21.87 -20.55
C SER A 349 7.04 21.67 -19.84
N TRP A 350 7.96 22.63 -19.93
CA TRP A 350 9.22 22.61 -19.18
C TRP A 350 9.03 22.81 -17.66
N VAL A 351 7.90 23.41 -17.22
CA VAL A 351 7.54 23.55 -15.79
C VAL A 351 6.65 22.39 -15.33
N THR A 352 5.66 22.04 -16.14
CA THR A 352 4.63 21.06 -15.77
C THR A 352 5.07 19.61 -15.99
N GLY A 353 6.15 19.38 -16.75
CA GLY A 353 6.60 18.04 -17.13
C GLY A 353 5.67 17.34 -18.13
N THR A 354 4.77 18.08 -18.78
CA THR A 354 3.76 17.53 -19.70
C THR A 354 4.34 17.31 -21.10
N GLY A 355 3.69 16.48 -21.91
CA GLY A 355 4.17 16.15 -23.27
C GLY A 355 5.06 14.91 -23.36
N VAL A 356 5.42 14.26 -22.25
CA VAL A 356 6.04 12.92 -22.29
C VAL A 356 4.94 11.87 -22.24
N LEU A 357 4.96 10.92 -23.18
CA LEU A 357 4.03 9.79 -23.17
C LEU A 357 4.27 8.88 -21.95
N ARG A 358 3.20 8.49 -21.28
CA ARG A 358 3.28 7.42 -20.29
C ARG A 358 2.29 6.37 -20.73
N GLU A 359 2.80 5.20 -21.13
CA GLU A 359 1.96 4.13 -21.67
C GLU A 359 0.87 3.71 -20.67
N GLU A 360 1.17 3.72 -19.38
CA GLU A 360 0.22 3.48 -18.28
C GLU A 360 -0.96 4.47 -18.24
N TYR A 361 -0.81 5.67 -18.81
CA TYR A 361 -1.90 6.65 -18.89
C TYR A 361 -2.82 6.44 -20.09
N LEU A 362 -2.42 5.65 -21.10
CA LEU A 362 -3.27 5.40 -22.27
C LEU A 362 -4.57 4.70 -21.89
N GLU A 363 -4.48 3.64 -21.07
CA GLU A 363 -5.66 2.91 -20.59
C GLU A 363 -6.50 3.77 -19.63
N ARG A 364 -5.83 4.53 -18.75
CA ARG A 364 -6.49 5.49 -17.85
C ARG A 364 -7.29 6.52 -18.65
N ASP A 365 -6.70 7.09 -19.70
CA ASP A 365 -7.32 8.13 -20.52
C ASP A 365 -8.48 7.57 -21.35
N SER A 366 -8.39 6.33 -21.86
CA SER A 366 -9.55 5.66 -22.47
C SER A 366 -10.71 5.49 -21.48
N ALA A 367 -10.42 5.15 -20.22
CA ALA A 367 -11.43 5.08 -19.17
C ALA A 367 -11.99 6.46 -18.81
N ALA A 368 -11.15 7.50 -18.77
CA ALA A 368 -11.57 8.88 -18.53
C ALA A 368 -12.50 9.39 -19.65
N ILE A 369 -12.19 9.09 -20.92
CA ILE A 369 -13.07 9.41 -22.06
C ILE A 369 -14.42 8.74 -21.91
N THR A 370 -14.42 7.43 -21.61
CA THR A 370 -15.64 6.67 -21.34
C THR A 370 -16.46 7.32 -20.23
N ALA A 371 -15.83 7.60 -19.09
CA ALA A 371 -16.49 8.19 -17.93
C ALA A 371 -17.04 9.59 -18.23
N TYR A 372 -16.28 10.46 -18.90
CA TYR A 372 -16.73 11.80 -19.29
C TYR A 372 -17.95 11.73 -20.22
N ALA A 373 -17.92 10.87 -21.24
CA ALA A 373 -19.05 10.70 -22.15
C ALA A 373 -20.29 10.18 -21.40
N MET A 374 -20.15 9.15 -20.57
CA MET A 374 -21.26 8.64 -19.75
C MET A 374 -21.79 9.69 -18.76
N ASN A 375 -20.93 10.57 -18.24
CA ASN A 375 -21.33 11.70 -17.38
C ASN A 375 -22.17 12.75 -18.12
N HIS A 376 -22.07 12.82 -19.45
CA HIS A 376 -22.85 13.69 -20.32
C HIS A 376 -24.05 12.99 -20.95
N GLY A 377 -24.33 11.73 -20.59
CA GLY A 377 -25.49 10.97 -21.02
C GLY A 377 -25.25 9.96 -22.14
N TYR A 378 -24.00 9.76 -22.56
CA TYR A 378 -23.64 8.81 -23.62
C TYR A 378 -23.30 7.44 -23.03
N VAL A 379 -24.34 6.65 -22.78
CA VAL A 379 -24.24 5.37 -22.05
C VAL A 379 -23.63 4.26 -22.92
N ASP A 380 -23.82 4.35 -24.24
CA ASP A 380 -23.34 3.36 -25.23
C ASP A 380 -21.97 3.71 -25.82
N ILE A 381 -21.24 4.61 -25.17
CA ILE A 381 -19.90 5.02 -25.59
C ILE A 381 -18.97 3.80 -25.69
N GLN A 382 -18.22 3.72 -26.78
CA GLN A 382 -17.17 2.71 -26.94
C GLN A 382 -15.86 3.39 -27.31
N VAL A 383 -14.79 3.08 -26.59
CA VAL A 383 -13.44 3.58 -26.86
C VAL A 383 -12.58 2.40 -27.30
N ALA A 384 -12.04 2.47 -28.52
CA ALA A 384 -11.13 1.45 -29.04
C ALA A 384 -9.77 1.52 -28.32
N ALA A 385 -8.93 0.50 -28.51
CA ALA A 385 -7.55 0.54 -28.03
C ALA A 385 -6.82 1.74 -28.66
N PRO A 386 -6.14 2.58 -27.86
CA PRO A 386 -5.49 3.78 -28.36
C PRO A 386 -4.35 3.41 -29.30
N GLN A 387 -4.22 4.16 -30.40
CA GLN A 387 -3.14 4.01 -31.36
C GLN A 387 -2.07 5.06 -31.10
N VAL A 388 -0.81 4.62 -31.05
CA VAL A 388 0.33 5.51 -30.83
C VAL A 388 1.24 5.45 -32.04
N ASP A 389 1.33 6.56 -32.76
CA ASP A 389 2.19 6.70 -33.93
C ASP A 389 3.46 7.47 -33.56
N TYR A 390 4.61 6.82 -33.76
CA TYR A 390 5.93 7.42 -33.54
C TYR A 390 6.46 7.97 -34.87
N SER A 391 6.70 9.27 -34.94
CA SER A 391 7.31 9.94 -36.10
C SER A 391 8.58 10.68 -35.70
N GLU A 392 9.41 11.07 -36.67
CA GLU A 392 10.62 11.86 -36.40
C GLU A 392 10.32 13.22 -35.75
N ASP A 393 9.10 13.74 -35.94
CA ASP A 393 8.65 15.05 -35.45
C ASP A 393 7.89 14.97 -34.11
N GLY A 394 7.73 13.78 -33.52
CA GLY A 394 7.01 13.56 -32.26
C GLY A 394 6.01 12.41 -32.31
N ILE A 395 5.21 12.30 -31.24
CA ILE A 395 4.24 11.22 -31.01
C ILE A 395 2.83 11.75 -31.24
N THR A 396 2.01 11.00 -31.99
CA THR A 396 0.57 11.22 -32.10
C THR A 396 -0.17 10.11 -31.38
N VAL A 397 -1.08 10.46 -30.48
CA VAL A 397 -1.94 9.49 -29.77
C VAL A 397 -3.36 9.65 -30.28
N THR A 398 -3.95 8.58 -30.80
CA THR A 398 -5.30 8.59 -31.38
C THR A 398 -6.23 7.68 -30.58
N PHE A 399 -7.28 8.28 -30.01
CA PHE A 399 -8.40 7.59 -29.39
C PHE A 399 -9.57 7.55 -30.37
N THR A 400 -9.89 6.37 -30.90
CA THR A 400 -11.07 6.19 -31.74
C THR A 400 -12.27 5.85 -30.87
N VAL A 401 -13.33 6.64 -31.00
CA VAL A 401 -14.51 6.60 -30.15
C VAL A 401 -15.77 6.41 -31.00
N ASN A 402 -16.70 5.60 -30.53
CA ASN A 402 -18.08 5.59 -31.01
C ASN A 402 -18.96 6.20 -29.93
N GLU A 403 -19.39 7.45 -30.14
CA GLU A 403 -20.11 8.26 -29.15
C GLU A 403 -21.44 7.62 -28.70
N GLY A 404 -22.12 6.91 -29.61
CA GLY A 404 -23.44 6.35 -29.34
C GLY A 404 -24.54 7.41 -29.18
N LYS A 405 -25.71 6.99 -28.71
CA LYS A 405 -26.85 7.88 -28.44
C LYS A 405 -26.72 8.54 -27.07
N ARG A 406 -27.24 9.76 -26.96
CA ARG A 406 -27.36 10.49 -25.69
C ARG A 406 -28.71 10.21 -25.03
N TYR A 407 -28.71 9.76 -23.78
CA TYR A 407 -29.92 9.36 -23.04
C TYR A 407 -30.32 10.37 -21.96
N LYS A 408 -31.62 10.69 -21.94
CA LYS A 408 -32.28 11.44 -20.87
C LYS A 408 -32.69 10.52 -19.72
N LEU A 409 -32.67 11.03 -18.50
CA LEU A 409 -33.14 10.29 -17.32
C LEU A 409 -34.67 10.18 -17.35
N GLY A 410 -35.15 8.94 -17.30
CA GLY A 410 -36.56 8.59 -17.22
C GLY A 410 -37.01 8.37 -15.78
N GLU A 411 -37.66 7.25 -15.51
CA GLU A 411 -38.08 6.86 -14.16
C GLU A 411 -36.86 6.50 -13.29
N ILE A 412 -36.85 7.02 -12.06
CA ILE A 412 -35.85 6.71 -11.04
C ILE A 412 -36.57 6.15 -9.83
N GLY A 413 -36.17 4.97 -9.36
CA GLY A 413 -36.86 4.29 -8.28
C GLY A 413 -36.05 3.16 -7.65
N PHE A 414 -36.73 2.40 -6.79
CA PHE A 414 -36.14 1.30 -6.04
C PHE A 414 -36.88 -0.01 -6.33
N LYS A 415 -36.18 -1.13 -6.24
CA LYS A 415 -36.76 -2.48 -6.34
C LYS A 415 -36.21 -3.37 -5.23
N GLY A 416 -36.98 -4.40 -4.87
CA GLY A 416 -36.55 -5.45 -3.94
C GLY A 416 -36.97 -5.20 -2.50
N ASP A 417 -36.24 -5.81 -1.56
CA ASP A 417 -36.53 -5.78 -0.13
C ASP A 417 -35.77 -4.63 0.55
N LEU A 418 -36.44 -3.47 0.57
CA LEU A 418 -35.90 -2.22 1.10
C LEU A 418 -35.93 -2.18 2.64
N ILE A 419 -34.96 -1.51 3.25
CA ILE A 419 -34.91 -1.34 4.71
C ILE A 419 -35.72 -0.13 5.21
N ASP A 420 -36.16 0.74 4.30
CA ASP A 420 -36.88 1.99 4.56
C ASP A 420 -37.82 2.32 3.38
N SER A 421 -38.63 3.38 3.48
CA SER A 421 -39.56 3.78 2.42
C SER A 421 -38.85 4.38 1.20
N ASP A 422 -39.47 4.28 0.02
CA ASP A 422 -38.97 4.90 -1.22
C ASP A 422 -38.72 6.39 -1.03
N GLU A 423 -39.61 7.13 -0.34
CA GLU A 423 -39.43 8.56 -0.09
C GLU A 423 -38.16 8.83 0.71
N ARG A 424 -37.89 8.02 1.74
CA ARG A 424 -36.71 8.20 2.59
C ARG A 424 -35.42 7.85 1.85
N LEU A 425 -35.45 6.85 0.98
CA LEU A 425 -34.30 6.47 0.13
C LEU A 425 -34.08 7.47 -1.01
N LYS A 426 -35.14 8.11 -1.52
CA LYS A 426 -35.03 9.22 -2.48
C LYS A 426 -34.23 10.39 -1.93
N GLU A 427 -34.37 10.70 -0.63
CA GLU A 427 -33.56 11.74 0.03
C GLU A 427 -32.05 11.40 0.12
N VAL A 428 -31.67 10.13 -0.03
CA VAL A 428 -30.26 9.69 0.02
C VAL A 428 -29.57 9.82 -1.33
N ILE A 429 -30.33 9.65 -2.41
CA ILE A 429 -29.85 9.73 -3.78
C ILE A 429 -29.96 11.15 -4.34
N LYS A 430 -29.14 11.47 -5.34
CA LYS A 430 -29.08 12.79 -5.99
C LYS A 430 -29.51 12.72 -7.45
N LEU A 431 -29.60 11.53 -8.04
CA LEU A 431 -29.92 11.39 -9.46
C LEU A 431 -31.34 11.88 -9.78
N ASP A 432 -32.29 11.81 -8.84
CA ASP A 432 -33.65 12.34 -9.00
C ASP A 432 -33.64 13.87 -9.10
N ASP A 433 -32.98 14.57 -8.16
CA ASP A 433 -32.76 16.02 -8.24
C ASP A 433 -31.95 16.42 -9.49
N TYR A 434 -30.95 15.61 -9.87
CA TYR A 434 -30.11 15.85 -11.05
C TYR A 434 -30.89 15.73 -12.36
N LYS A 435 -31.88 14.83 -12.41
CA LYS A 435 -32.80 14.71 -13.54
C LYS A 435 -33.59 16.00 -13.73
N ASP A 436 -34.07 16.62 -12.66
CA ASP A 436 -34.83 17.86 -12.74
C ASP A 436 -33.97 19.06 -13.18
N SER A 437 -32.68 19.08 -12.81
CA SER A 437 -31.78 20.19 -13.17
C SER A 437 -31.08 20.05 -14.53
N ASN A 438 -30.67 18.83 -14.91
CA ASN A 438 -29.84 18.58 -16.10
C ASN A 438 -30.48 17.64 -17.14
N GLY A 439 -31.43 16.80 -16.73
CA GLY A 439 -32.23 15.95 -17.62
C GLY A 439 -31.52 14.77 -18.29
N TYR A 440 -30.18 14.72 -18.34
CA TYR A 440 -29.40 13.66 -18.96
C TYR A 440 -28.73 12.73 -17.94
N PHE A 441 -28.42 11.50 -18.34
CA PHE A 441 -27.75 10.53 -17.46
C PHE A 441 -26.34 11.00 -17.05
N SER A 442 -25.93 10.66 -15.83
CA SER A 442 -24.57 10.87 -15.35
C SER A 442 -24.08 9.67 -14.54
N LEU A 443 -23.00 9.02 -15.01
CA LEU A 443 -22.39 7.89 -14.31
C LEU A 443 -21.89 8.27 -12.91
N THR A 444 -21.34 9.48 -12.75
CA THR A 444 -20.78 9.94 -11.47
C THR A 444 -21.88 10.07 -10.42
N VAL A 445 -23.02 10.67 -10.78
CA VAL A 445 -24.15 10.83 -9.85
C VAL A 445 -24.73 9.47 -9.50
N LEU A 446 -24.85 8.55 -10.47
CA LEU A 446 -25.27 7.17 -10.22
C LEU A 446 -24.33 6.44 -9.24
N GLN A 447 -23.01 6.54 -9.44
CA GLN A 447 -22.02 5.90 -8.56
C GLN A 447 -22.02 6.51 -7.15
N ASP A 448 -22.17 7.82 -7.04
CA ASP A 448 -22.33 8.51 -5.76
C ASP A 448 -23.60 8.03 -5.03
N ASP A 449 -24.69 7.80 -5.74
CA ASP A 449 -25.94 7.29 -5.19
C ASP A 449 -25.83 5.83 -4.74
N ILE A 450 -25.22 4.95 -5.55
CA ILE A 450 -24.91 3.56 -5.17
C ILE A 450 -24.11 3.55 -3.87
N LYS A 451 -23.08 4.41 -3.77
CA LYS A 451 -22.26 4.54 -2.57
C LYS A 451 -23.07 5.09 -1.39
N ALA A 452 -23.87 6.13 -1.59
CA ALA A 452 -24.69 6.74 -0.55
C ALA A 452 -25.73 5.76 0.01
N LEU A 453 -26.36 4.96 -0.86
CA LEU A 453 -27.28 3.90 -0.47
C LEU A 453 -26.55 2.76 0.24
N THR A 454 -25.39 2.31 -0.28
CA THR A 454 -24.58 1.28 0.39
C THR A 454 -24.17 1.72 1.79
N ASP A 455 -23.70 2.97 1.94
CA ASP A 455 -23.37 3.59 3.22
C ASP A 455 -24.61 3.71 4.12
N PHE A 456 -25.76 4.11 3.58
CA PHE A 456 -27.02 4.17 4.31
C PHE A 456 -27.33 2.80 4.92
N TYR A 457 -27.32 1.72 4.13
CA TYR A 457 -27.55 0.37 4.64
C TYR A 457 -26.48 -0.05 5.66
N GLY A 458 -25.20 0.25 5.39
CA GLY A 458 -24.10 -0.01 6.31
C GLY A 458 -24.28 0.66 7.69
N ASN A 459 -24.85 1.87 7.73
CA ASN A 459 -25.15 2.57 8.99
C ASN A 459 -26.25 1.89 9.82
N TYR A 460 -27.12 1.09 9.20
CA TYR A 460 -28.16 0.31 9.88
C TYR A 460 -27.72 -1.13 10.24
N GLY A 461 -26.44 -1.47 10.10
CA GLY A 461 -25.85 -2.75 10.49
C GLY A 461 -25.63 -3.77 9.37
N TYR A 462 -25.92 -3.39 8.14
CA TYR A 462 -25.77 -4.27 6.98
C TYR A 462 -24.38 -4.10 6.35
N ALA A 463 -23.36 -4.72 6.96
CA ALA A 463 -21.95 -4.55 6.56
C ALA A 463 -21.63 -5.04 5.14
N PHE A 464 -22.40 -6.01 4.65
CA PHE A 464 -22.25 -6.62 3.33
C PHE A 464 -23.38 -6.21 2.39
N ALA A 465 -24.01 -5.06 2.64
CA ALA A 465 -25.00 -4.52 1.73
C ALA A 465 -24.34 -4.20 0.38
N GLU A 466 -25.00 -4.62 -0.69
CA GLU A 466 -24.61 -4.31 -2.07
C GLU A 466 -25.81 -3.62 -2.72
N VAL A 467 -25.56 -2.63 -3.59
CA VAL A 467 -26.61 -1.94 -4.33
C VAL A 467 -26.33 -2.13 -5.81
N ASP A 468 -27.10 -3.02 -6.42
CA ASP A 468 -27.09 -3.20 -7.87
C ASP A 468 -27.97 -2.15 -8.54
N VAL A 469 -27.81 -1.98 -9.85
CA VAL A 469 -28.63 -1.06 -10.64
C VAL A 469 -29.16 -1.76 -11.87
N ASP A 470 -30.47 -1.67 -12.05
CA ASP A 470 -31.17 -2.06 -13.27
C ASP A 470 -31.47 -0.81 -14.09
N THR A 471 -30.85 -0.69 -15.27
CA THR A 471 -30.96 0.49 -16.14
C THR A 471 -31.65 0.16 -17.48
N PRO A 472 -32.97 -0.08 -17.50
CA PRO A 472 -33.66 -0.37 -18.75
C PRO A 472 -33.65 0.87 -19.66
N LYS A 473 -33.15 0.68 -20.88
CA LYS A 473 -33.04 1.72 -21.90
C LYS A 473 -34.17 1.62 -22.91
N ASN A 474 -34.72 2.77 -23.30
CA ASN A 474 -35.53 2.94 -24.48
C ASN A 474 -34.69 3.65 -25.56
N ASP A 475 -34.11 2.86 -26.46
CA ASP A 475 -33.23 3.36 -27.52
C ASP A 475 -33.97 4.22 -28.57
N GLU A 476 -35.29 4.08 -28.70
CA GLU A 476 -36.12 4.87 -29.64
C GLU A 476 -36.36 6.28 -29.10
N GLU A 477 -36.74 6.39 -27.82
CA GLU A 477 -37.02 7.68 -27.18
C GLU A 477 -35.75 8.36 -26.62
N GLY A 478 -34.62 7.63 -26.55
CA GLY A 478 -33.39 8.12 -25.94
C GLY A 478 -33.57 8.35 -24.44
N ILE A 479 -34.28 7.44 -23.76
CA ILE A 479 -34.57 7.51 -22.33
C ILE A 479 -33.91 6.32 -21.62
N ILE A 480 -33.25 6.58 -20.50
CA ILE A 480 -32.73 5.56 -19.59
C ILE A 480 -33.42 5.69 -18.24
N ASN A 481 -34.07 4.63 -17.80
CA ASN A 481 -34.62 4.53 -16.45
C ASN A 481 -33.54 3.95 -15.53
N VAL A 482 -33.59 4.26 -14.24
CA VAL A 482 -32.61 3.80 -13.26
C VAL A 482 -33.35 3.25 -12.04
N PHE A 483 -33.23 1.96 -11.80
CA PHE A 483 -33.79 1.32 -10.61
C PHE A 483 -32.67 0.77 -9.75
N TYR A 484 -32.52 1.34 -8.54
CA TYR A 484 -31.59 0.80 -7.55
C TYR A 484 -32.18 -0.47 -6.93
N VAL A 485 -31.37 -1.52 -6.82
CA VAL A 485 -31.76 -2.83 -6.30
C VAL A 485 -30.87 -3.17 -5.10
N PRO A 486 -31.21 -2.70 -3.89
CA PRO A 486 -30.41 -2.99 -2.70
C PRO A 486 -30.54 -4.44 -2.25
N HIS A 487 -29.40 -5.05 -1.94
CA HIS A 487 -29.26 -6.36 -1.34
C HIS A 487 -28.72 -6.21 0.08
N LYS A 488 -29.62 -6.03 1.06
CA LYS A 488 -29.24 -5.74 2.45
C LYS A 488 -28.38 -6.82 3.12
N LYS A 489 -28.51 -8.10 2.74
CA LYS A 489 -27.96 -9.26 3.50
C LYS A 489 -28.40 -9.19 4.98
N GLN A 490 -27.76 -9.92 5.88
CA GLN A 490 -28.09 -9.87 7.31
C GLN A 490 -27.33 -8.77 8.05
N LYS A 491 -27.89 -8.34 9.19
CA LYS A 491 -27.16 -7.47 10.12
C LYS A 491 -26.05 -8.26 10.79
N VAL A 492 -24.93 -7.58 11.03
CA VAL A 492 -23.77 -8.19 11.70
C VAL A 492 -23.37 -7.41 12.95
N HIS A 493 -22.77 -8.12 13.90
CA HIS A 493 -22.18 -7.54 15.10
C HIS A 493 -20.67 -7.79 15.12
N ILE A 494 -19.93 -6.87 15.74
CA ILE A 494 -18.49 -7.00 15.94
C ILE A 494 -18.26 -8.01 17.05
N ARG A 495 -17.80 -9.21 16.72
CA ARG A 495 -17.45 -10.24 17.72
C ARG A 495 -16.23 -9.81 18.52
N ARG A 496 -15.19 -9.38 17.81
CA ARG A 496 -13.94 -8.92 18.41
C ARG A 496 -13.21 -7.91 17.53
N VAL A 497 -12.60 -6.93 18.16
CA VAL A 497 -11.62 -6.03 17.56
C VAL A 497 -10.22 -6.58 17.79
N VAL A 498 -9.45 -6.70 16.71
CA VAL A 498 -8.07 -7.21 16.74
C VAL A 498 -7.14 -6.22 16.03
N THR A 499 -6.04 -5.86 16.66
CA THR A 499 -4.99 -5.03 16.05
C THR A 499 -3.88 -5.91 15.49
N GLN A 500 -3.28 -5.49 14.38
CA GLN A 500 -2.13 -6.14 13.78
C GLN A 500 -1.13 -5.09 13.29
N GLY A 501 0.16 -5.35 13.54
CA GLY A 501 1.27 -4.53 13.04
C GLY A 501 1.72 -3.39 13.96
N ASN A 502 1.05 -3.16 15.10
CA ASN A 502 1.53 -2.25 16.14
C ASN A 502 2.61 -2.91 17.00
N THR A 503 3.89 -2.57 16.75
CA THR A 503 5.03 -3.14 17.49
C THR A 503 5.51 -2.25 18.64
N ARG A 504 5.27 -0.95 18.56
CA ARG A 504 5.68 0.07 19.55
C ARG A 504 4.47 0.68 20.24
N THR A 505 3.42 0.97 19.49
CA THR A 505 2.19 1.61 19.93
C THR A 505 1.33 0.61 20.68
N ARG A 506 0.89 0.98 21.88
CA ARG A 506 0.08 0.12 22.73
C ARG A 506 -1.36 0.03 22.24
N ASP A 507 -1.98 -1.13 22.44
CA ASP A 507 -3.35 -1.41 21.99
C ASP A 507 -4.37 -0.39 22.54
N ASN A 508 -4.24 0.04 23.80
CA ASN A 508 -5.14 1.03 24.39
C ASN A 508 -5.13 2.38 23.64
N VAL A 509 -4.00 2.76 23.04
CA VAL A 509 -3.88 3.98 22.22
C VAL A 509 -4.68 3.85 20.93
N ILE A 510 -4.77 2.65 20.37
CA ILE A 510 -5.51 2.34 19.15
C ILE A 510 -7.00 2.21 19.47
N PHE A 511 -7.36 1.39 20.48
CA PHE A 511 -8.74 1.09 20.82
C PHE A 511 -9.54 2.33 21.23
N ARG A 512 -8.94 3.29 21.95
CA ARG A 512 -9.63 4.55 22.33
C ARG A 512 -9.99 5.46 21.16
N GLU A 513 -9.42 5.22 19.98
CA GLU A 513 -9.75 5.94 18.76
C GLU A 513 -10.82 5.24 17.91
N LEU A 514 -11.14 3.98 18.24
CA LEU A 514 -12.24 3.27 17.59
C LEU A 514 -13.59 3.73 18.14
N ARG A 515 -14.61 3.57 17.32
CA ARG A 515 -16.03 3.80 17.65
C ARG A 515 -16.87 2.54 17.60
N LEU A 516 -16.28 1.44 17.16
CA LEU A 516 -16.83 0.10 17.24
C LEU A 516 -15.97 -0.71 18.22
N ALA A 517 -16.63 -1.36 19.17
CA ALA A 517 -16.04 -2.24 20.15
C ALA A 517 -16.63 -3.64 20.06
N ASP A 518 -16.07 -4.58 20.83
CA ASP A 518 -16.58 -5.94 20.96
C ASP A 518 -18.05 -5.93 21.41
N GLY A 519 -18.89 -6.67 20.69
CA GLY A 519 -20.33 -6.79 20.90
C GLY A 519 -21.19 -5.72 20.21
N ASP A 520 -20.60 -4.66 19.67
CA ASP A 520 -21.37 -3.60 19.00
C ASP A 520 -22.03 -4.12 17.72
N GLN A 521 -23.26 -3.67 17.46
CA GLN A 521 -23.82 -3.81 16.11
C GLN A 521 -22.95 -3.01 15.14
N PHE A 522 -22.68 -3.58 13.96
CA PHE A 522 -21.97 -2.87 12.92
C PHE A 522 -22.67 -1.54 12.59
N ASP A 523 -21.86 -0.53 12.33
CA ASP A 523 -22.31 0.79 11.89
C ASP A 523 -21.20 1.37 11.01
N GLY A 524 -21.48 1.51 9.72
CA GLY A 524 -20.54 2.04 8.74
C GLY A 524 -20.03 3.44 9.09
N SER A 525 -20.85 4.28 9.71
CA SER A 525 -20.47 5.64 10.10
C SER A 525 -19.43 5.63 11.22
N LYS A 526 -19.59 4.73 12.20
CA LYS A 526 -18.62 4.50 13.29
C LYS A 526 -17.33 3.88 12.76
N LEU A 527 -17.40 2.95 11.80
CA LEU A 527 -16.22 2.37 11.16
C LEU A 527 -15.37 3.44 10.47
N ARG A 528 -16.01 4.23 9.59
CA ARG A 528 -15.34 5.33 8.87
C ARG A 528 -14.76 6.35 9.84
N ARG A 529 -15.50 6.72 10.89
CA ARG A 529 -15.00 7.62 11.93
C ARG A 529 -13.78 7.05 12.66
N SER A 530 -13.76 5.75 12.92
CA SER A 530 -12.60 5.07 13.52
C SER A 530 -11.36 5.20 12.64
N ASN A 531 -11.49 4.99 11.33
CA ASN A 531 -10.39 5.17 10.38
C ASN A 531 -9.88 6.61 10.33
N GLU A 532 -10.79 7.60 10.27
CA GLU A 532 -10.40 9.02 10.32
C GLU A 532 -9.60 9.36 11.59
N ARG A 533 -10.05 8.88 12.75
CA ARG A 533 -9.38 9.13 14.03
C ARG A 533 -8.01 8.47 14.11
N LEU A 534 -7.88 7.23 13.65
CA LEU A 534 -6.59 6.52 13.56
C LEU A 534 -5.61 7.23 12.62
N ASN A 535 -6.07 7.64 11.44
CA ASN A 535 -5.24 8.38 10.48
C ASN A 535 -4.84 9.76 11.01
N ARG A 536 -5.68 10.42 11.82
CA ARG A 536 -5.37 11.68 12.50
C ARG A 536 -4.26 11.55 13.56
N LEU A 537 -3.95 10.36 14.08
CA LEU A 537 -2.88 10.15 15.07
C LEU A 537 -1.47 10.35 14.47
N ARG A 538 -1.27 9.98 13.19
CA ARG A 538 0.05 9.97 12.52
C ARG A 538 1.10 9.11 13.24
N TYR A 539 0.66 8.02 13.85
CA TYR A 539 1.57 6.99 14.37
C TYR A 539 1.84 5.89 13.34
N PHE A 540 1.11 5.92 12.23
CA PHE A 540 1.07 4.87 11.24
C PHE A 540 1.13 5.49 9.84
N THR A 541 1.90 4.89 8.93
CA THR A 541 1.87 5.24 7.51
C THR A 541 0.60 4.71 6.85
N GLN A 542 -0.02 3.70 7.46
CA GLN A 542 -1.26 3.07 7.02
C GLN A 542 -2.04 2.60 8.26
N ALA A 543 -3.31 2.98 8.36
CA ALA A 543 -4.22 2.51 9.39
C ALA A 543 -5.61 2.26 8.78
N ASP A 544 -5.87 0.98 8.48
CA ASP A 544 -7.11 0.56 7.83
C ASP A 544 -7.83 -0.50 8.67
N THR A 545 -9.13 -0.31 8.84
CA THR A 545 -10.01 -1.32 9.42
C THR A 545 -10.60 -2.21 8.33
N THR A 546 -10.49 -3.52 8.49
CA THR A 546 -11.11 -4.51 7.61
C THR A 546 -12.06 -5.41 8.41
N ILE A 547 -13.22 -5.67 7.84
CA ILE A 547 -14.19 -6.62 8.40
C ILE A 547 -13.81 -8.01 7.93
N VAL A 548 -13.70 -8.96 8.86
CA VAL A 548 -13.35 -10.35 8.58
C VAL A 548 -14.55 -11.22 8.94
N PRO A 549 -15.20 -11.89 7.97
CA PRO A 549 -16.28 -12.84 8.24
C PRO A 549 -15.83 -13.94 9.20
N THR A 550 -16.75 -14.41 10.03
CA THR A 550 -16.52 -15.57 10.90
C THR A 550 -17.30 -16.78 10.38
N ASP A 551 -17.21 -17.93 11.08
CA ASP A 551 -18.03 -19.11 10.77
C ASP A 551 -19.54 -18.85 10.98
N LYS A 552 -19.87 -17.76 11.68
CA LYS A 552 -21.24 -17.29 11.83
C LYS A 552 -21.49 -16.08 10.96
N ASP A 553 -22.59 -16.18 10.26
CA ASP A 553 -23.08 -15.26 9.26
C ASP A 553 -23.48 -13.87 9.82
N ASP A 554 -23.84 -13.79 11.10
CA ASP A 554 -24.22 -12.57 11.83
C ASP A 554 -23.10 -11.97 12.70
N GLU A 555 -21.89 -12.56 12.66
CA GLU A 555 -20.73 -12.13 13.44
C GLU A 555 -19.52 -11.86 12.53
N VAL A 556 -18.85 -10.73 12.77
CA VAL A 556 -17.63 -10.35 12.07
C VAL A 556 -16.55 -9.91 13.06
N ASP A 557 -15.28 -10.19 12.75
CA ASP A 557 -14.16 -9.59 13.46
C ASP A 557 -13.76 -8.28 12.79
N LEU A 558 -13.47 -7.26 13.59
CA LEU A 558 -12.91 -6.00 13.12
C LEU A 558 -11.39 -6.05 13.25
N ARG A 559 -10.68 -6.24 12.12
CA ARG A 559 -9.22 -6.22 12.11
C ARG A 559 -8.71 -4.83 11.77
N VAL A 560 -7.92 -4.25 12.67
CA VAL A 560 -7.21 -2.99 12.47
C VAL A 560 -5.80 -3.30 11.99
N ASN A 561 -5.55 -3.11 10.69
CA ASN A 561 -4.25 -3.34 10.08
C ASN A 561 -3.44 -2.04 10.14
N LEU A 562 -2.30 -2.09 10.82
CA LEU A 562 -1.47 -0.93 11.10
C LEU A 562 -0.06 -1.15 10.54
N LYS A 563 0.51 -0.10 9.96
CA LYS A 563 1.93 -0.03 9.61
C LYS A 563 2.55 1.15 10.35
N GLU A 564 3.35 0.87 11.38
CA GLU A 564 3.94 1.92 12.21
C GLU A 564 4.85 2.86 11.44
N ASP A 565 4.75 4.14 11.80
CA ASP A 565 5.57 5.22 11.26
C ASP A 565 6.63 5.68 12.26
N ARG A 566 7.59 6.47 11.78
CA ARG A 566 8.54 7.21 12.61
C ARG A 566 7.83 8.42 13.22
N THR A 567 7.44 8.28 14.48
CA THR A 567 6.77 9.35 15.25
C THR A 567 7.72 10.42 15.79
N GLY A 568 9.03 10.14 15.75
CA GLY A 568 10.09 11.07 16.09
C GLY A 568 10.52 11.89 14.89
N ALA A 569 10.62 13.21 15.05
CA ALA A 569 11.04 14.13 14.01
C ALA A 569 12.10 15.10 14.55
N ILE A 570 13.10 15.37 13.72
CA ILE A 570 14.05 16.46 13.91
C ILE A 570 13.82 17.41 12.75
N MET A 571 13.49 18.67 13.03
CA MET A 571 13.21 19.67 12.02
C MET A 571 14.17 20.84 12.19
N GLY A 572 14.62 21.40 11.07
CA GLY A 572 15.38 22.65 11.02
C GLY A 572 14.67 23.61 10.08
N GLY A 573 14.59 24.87 10.46
CA GLY A 573 13.88 25.90 9.71
C GLY A 573 14.68 27.19 9.62
N VAL A 574 14.42 27.95 8.57
CA VAL A 574 14.85 29.35 8.44
C VAL A 574 13.63 30.15 8.00
N GLY A 575 13.48 31.35 8.53
CA GLY A 575 12.31 32.18 8.23
C GLY A 575 12.68 33.64 8.25
N TYR A 576 11.94 34.44 7.49
CA TYR A 576 12.00 35.89 7.55
C TYR A 576 10.58 36.43 7.63
N SER A 577 10.31 37.21 8.67
CA SER A 577 9.12 38.04 8.75
C SER A 577 9.49 39.46 9.12
N THR A 578 8.52 40.35 8.98
CA THR A 578 8.58 41.72 9.47
C THR A 578 8.72 41.78 11.00
N PHE A 579 8.05 40.87 11.73
CA PHE A 579 8.05 40.88 13.20
C PHE A 579 9.39 40.45 13.82
N TYR A 580 9.98 39.33 13.36
CA TYR A 580 11.17 38.74 13.98
C TYR A 580 12.44 38.83 13.11
N GLN A 581 12.35 39.39 11.88
CA GLN A 581 13.43 39.43 10.89
C GLN A 581 13.91 38.03 10.49
N PHE A 582 15.13 37.90 9.96
CA PHE A 582 15.70 36.60 9.64
C PHE A 582 15.97 35.82 10.94
N GLY A 583 15.53 34.56 10.98
CA GLY A 583 15.81 33.66 12.09
C GLY A 583 15.97 32.21 11.66
N VAL A 584 16.60 31.44 12.54
CA VAL A 584 16.84 30.01 12.40
C VAL A 584 16.11 29.29 13.53
N SER A 585 15.40 28.22 13.20
CA SER A 585 14.72 27.35 14.15
C SER A 585 15.27 25.93 14.09
N GLY A 586 15.17 25.23 15.22
CA GLY A 586 15.42 23.80 15.31
C GLY A 586 14.46 23.18 16.31
N SER A 587 13.93 22.01 16.00
CA SER A 587 13.08 21.27 16.92
C SER A 587 13.35 19.78 16.89
N ILE A 588 13.13 19.14 18.03
CA ILE A 588 13.06 17.69 18.17
C ILE A 588 11.74 17.35 18.84
N GLN A 589 10.99 16.43 18.24
CA GLN A 589 9.68 16.00 18.74
C GLN A 589 9.56 14.49 18.68
N GLU A 590 8.91 13.90 19.68
CA GLU A 590 8.42 12.52 19.67
C GLU A 590 6.93 12.54 20.00
N ARG A 591 6.06 12.16 19.05
CA ARG A 591 4.59 12.26 19.16
C ARG A 591 3.93 11.04 19.83
N ASN A 592 4.67 9.95 19.98
CA ASN A 592 4.20 8.70 20.58
C ASN A 592 5.24 8.13 21.56
N LEU A 593 5.67 8.95 22.50
CA LEU A 593 6.69 8.61 23.48
C LEU A 593 6.27 7.35 24.26
N PHE A 594 7.16 6.35 24.28
CA PHE A 594 6.94 5.03 24.89
C PHE A 594 5.72 4.24 24.38
N GLY A 595 5.20 4.60 23.19
CA GLY A 595 4.02 3.95 22.62
C GLY A 595 2.70 4.28 23.31
N ARG A 596 2.66 5.36 24.12
CA ARG A 596 1.49 5.75 24.95
C ARG A 596 0.66 6.89 24.33
N GLY A 597 1.08 7.40 23.18
CA GLY A 597 0.54 8.60 22.54
C GLY A 597 0.91 9.90 23.26
N TYR A 598 1.93 9.89 24.12
CA TYR A 598 2.44 11.11 24.74
C TYR A 598 3.29 11.87 23.71
N SER A 599 3.13 13.18 23.64
CA SER A 599 3.98 14.04 22.82
C SER A 599 4.99 14.76 23.72
N LEU A 600 6.26 14.74 23.35
CA LEU A 600 7.32 15.54 23.96
C LEU A 600 8.04 16.30 22.85
N GLY A 601 8.21 17.61 23.00
CA GLY A 601 8.87 18.46 22.02
C GLY A 601 9.80 19.46 22.68
N LEU A 602 10.95 19.70 22.05
CA LEU A 602 11.84 20.80 22.37
C LEU A 602 12.05 21.62 21.09
N GLN A 603 11.74 22.91 21.13
CA GLN A 603 11.90 23.83 20.01
C GLN A 603 12.74 25.03 20.43
N GLY A 604 13.71 25.39 19.60
CA GLY A 604 14.50 26.60 19.74
C GLY A 604 14.38 27.46 18.49
N PHE A 605 14.40 28.77 18.70
CA PHE A 605 14.41 29.77 17.64
C PHE A 605 15.30 30.94 18.02
N VAL A 606 16.06 31.45 17.05
CA VAL A 606 16.95 32.60 17.21
C VAL A 606 16.85 33.48 15.98
N SER A 607 16.59 34.77 16.18
CA SER A 607 16.51 35.80 15.13
C SER A 607 17.09 37.14 15.61
N GLY A 608 17.07 38.15 14.74
CA GLY A 608 17.52 39.51 15.08
C GLY A 608 16.70 40.20 16.18
N LYS A 609 15.36 40.01 16.19
CA LYS A 609 14.45 40.64 17.17
C LYS A 609 13.89 39.68 18.23
N SER A 610 14.04 38.36 18.09
CA SER A 610 13.44 37.39 19.01
C SER A 610 14.30 36.13 19.19
N SER A 611 14.28 35.54 20.37
CA SER A 611 14.85 34.22 20.62
C SER A 611 14.03 33.50 21.67
N TYR A 612 13.69 32.23 21.42
CA TYR A 612 12.97 31.42 22.40
C TYR A 612 13.47 29.98 22.46
N LEU A 613 13.26 29.38 23.63
CA LEU A 613 13.40 27.95 23.88
C LEU A 613 12.12 27.46 24.53
N ASP A 614 11.48 26.45 23.94
CA ASP A 614 10.18 25.91 24.33
C ASP A 614 10.27 24.39 24.55
N LEU A 615 9.79 23.93 25.70
CA LEU A 615 9.64 22.52 26.05
C LEU A 615 8.15 22.22 26.24
N SER A 616 7.62 21.36 25.39
CA SER A 616 6.21 20.98 25.37
C SER A 616 6.03 19.50 25.73
N PHE A 617 5.07 19.22 26.60
CA PHE A 617 4.63 17.86 26.92
C PHE A 617 3.11 17.77 26.81
N VAL A 618 2.59 16.72 26.18
CA VAL A 618 1.16 16.45 26.03
C VAL A 618 0.86 15.01 26.40
N ASN A 619 -0.05 14.81 27.35
CA ASN A 619 -0.73 13.55 27.57
C ASN A 619 -2.20 13.71 27.10
N PRO A 620 -2.59 13.14 25.95
CA PRO A 620 -3.94 13.36 25.41
C PRO A 620 -5.04 12.66 26.20
N ARG A 621 -4.71 11.66 27.02
CA ARG A 621 -5.65 10.75 27.69
C ARG A 621 -5.12 10.33 29.05
N ILE A 622 -5.27 11.20 30.05
CA ILE A 622 -4.87 10.96 31.43
C ILE A 622 -5.62 9.73 31.94
N TYR A 623 -4.89 8.71 32.39
CA TYR A 623 -5.44 7.42 32.82
C TYR A 623 -6.42 6.79 31.82
N ASP A 624 -6.16 6.96 30.52
CA ASP A 624 -7.03 6.48 29.42
C ASP A 624 -8.46 7.03 29.43
N THR A 625 -8.69 8.14 30.15
CA THR A 625 -9.94 8.92 30.08
C THR A 625 -9.94 9.88 28.90
N ASP A 626 -11.07 10.52 28.64
CA ASP A 626 -11.19 11.62 27.68
C ASP A 626 -10.52 12.92 28.14
N PHE A 627 -10.00 13.01 29.36
CA PHE A 627 -9.25 14.20 29.81
C PHE A 627 -7.82 14.16 29.28
N GLY A 628 -7.40 15.27 28.67
CA GLY A 628 -6.03 15.52 28.27
C GLY A 628 -5.37 16.62 29.08
N PHE A 629 -4.06 16.60 29.10
CA PHE A 629 -3.19 17.56 29.77
C PHE A 629 -2.07 17.98 28.84
N SER A 630 -1.74 19.26 28.83
CA SER A 630 -0.48 19.74 28.28
C SER A 630 0.24 20.68 29.24
N ASN A 631 1.57 20.63 29.15
CA ASN A 631 2.47 21.58 29.79
C ASN A 631 3.36 22.20 28.72
N ASN A 632 3.55 23.51 28.82
CA ASN A 632 4.46 24.25 27.97
C ASN A 632 5.36 25.13 28.83
N SER A 633 6.67 24.88 28.83
CA SER A 633 7.67 25.67 29.56
C SER A 633 8.53 26.42 28.57
N TYR A 634 8.67 27.72 28.72
CA TYR A 634 9.42 28.53 27.76
C TYR A 634 10.26 29.62 28.40
N ALA A 635 11.33 29.98 27.69
CA ALA A 635 12.11 31.17 27.91
C ALA A 635 12.13 31.98 26.61
N ILE A 636 11.81 33.26 26.68
CA ILE A 636 11.67 34.15 25.53
C ILE A 636 12.47 35.43 25.78
N TRP A 637 13.19 35.88 24.77
CA TRP A 637 13.79 37.20 24.68
C TRP A 637 13.26 37.88 23.42
N GLU A 638 12.81 39.12 23.57
CA GLU A 638 12.24 39.93 22.49
C GLU A 638 12.78 41.36 22.55
N GLU A 639 13.07 41.91 21.38
CA GLU A 639 13.39 43.31 21.16
C GLU A 639 12.27 43.95 20.35
N TRP A 640 11.58 44.87 21.01
CA TRP A 640 10.59 45.76 20.42
C TRP A 640 11.26 47.12 20.18
N ASP A 641 10.67 47.95 19.34
CA ASP A 641 11.26 49.24 18.97
C ASP A 641 11.45 50.17 20.19
N ASP A 642 10.52 50.10 21.16
CA ASP A 642 10.52 50.97 22.35
C ASP A 642 10.94 50.26 23.64
N PHE A 643 11.19 48.94 23.64
CA PHE A 643 11.60 48.19 24.84
C PHE A 643 12.16 46.80 24.54
N LYS A 644 12.88 46.23 25.51
CA LYS A 644 13.28 44.82 25.50
C LYS A 644 12.55 44.03 26.58
N LYS A 645 12.21 42.78 26.27
CA LYS A 645 11.48 41.87 27.17
C LYS A 645 12.22 40.55 27.35
N LYS A 646 12.35 40.11 28.60
CA LYS A 646 12.80 38.76 28.97
C LYS A 646 11.69 38.06 29.73
N THR A 647 11.29 36.87 29.30
CA THR A 647 10.20 36.10 29.91
C THR A 647 10.65 34.69 30.22
N ILE A 648 10.31 34.18 31.40
CA ILE A 648 10.31 32.76 31.73
C ILE A 648 8.89 32.42 32.15
N GLY A 649 8.27 31.48 31.43
CA GLY A 649 6.86 31.17 31.59
C GLY A 649 6.56 29.69 31.61
N ASN A 650 5.40 29.37 32.19
CA ASN A 650 4.82 28.05 32.10
C ASN A 650 3.32 28.16 31.81
N THR A 651 2.83 27.30 30.93
CA THR A 651 1.39 27.14 30.67
C THR A 651 1.00 25.70 30.93
N ILE A 652 0.02 25.50 31.82
CA ILE A 652 -0.65 24.22 32.02
C ILE A 652 -2.03 24.31 31.38
N ARG A 653 -2.43 23.29 30.62
CA ARG A 653 -3.77 23.23 30.01
C ARG A 653 -4.39 21.85 30.24
N LEU A 654 -5.65 21.86 30.65
CA LEU A 654 -6.52 20.68 30.65
C LEU A 654 -7.48 20.81 29.48
N PHE A 655 -7.73 19.71 28.77
CA PHE A 655 -8.66 19.69 27.66
C PHE A 655 -9.51 18.43 27.66
N HIS A 656 -10.72 18.53 27.12
CA HIS A 656 -11.69 17.44 27.08
C HIS A 656 -12.51 17.54 25.80
N PRO A 657 -12.60 16.45 24.99
CA PRO A 657 -13.54 16.38 23.88
C PRO A 657 -14.96 16.25 24.46
N ILE A 658 -15.86 17.14 24.05
CA ILE A 658 -17.29 17.09 24.43
C ILE A 658 -18.16 16.48 23.33
N GLY A 659 -17.56 16.12 22.20
CA GLY A 659 -18.20 15.46 21.06
C GLY A 659 -17.14 15.02 20.06
N GLU A 660 -17.58 14.62 18.86
CA GLU A 660 -16.66 14.09 17.85
C GLU A 660 -15.69 15.13 17.29
N TYR A 661 -16.14 16.38 17.16
CA TYR A 661 -15.40 17.47 16.54
C TYR A 661 -15.08 18.61 17.52
N THR A 662 -15.72 18.62 18.69
CA THR A 662 -15.66 19.73 19.65
C THR A 662 -14.86 19.37 20.88
N SER A 663 -13.93 20.23 21.26
CA SER A 663 -13.18 20.13 22.51
C SER A 663 -13.22 21.44 23.28
N VAL A 664 -13.18 21.33 24.60
CA VAL A 664 -13.07 22.46 25.52
C VAL A 664 -11.74 22.36 26.23
N SER A 665 -11.09 23.50 26.47
CA SER A 665 -9.88 23.55 27.27
C SER A 665 -9.88 24.71 28.25
N VAL A 666 -9.22 24.49 29.38
CA VAL A 666 -8.92 25.49 30.40
C VAL A 666 -7.41 25.48 30.60
N GLY A 667 -6.78 26.65 30.47
CA GLY A 667 -5.35 26.82 30.65
C GLY A 667 -5.03 27.87 31.70
N TYR A 668 -3.89 27.71 32.35
CA TYR A 668 -3.31 28.69 33.26
C TYR A 668 -1.88 29.00 32.82
N ARG A 669 -1.60 30.26 32.51
CA ARG A 669 -0.31 30.80 32.12
C ARG A 669 0.25 31.64 33.28
N LEU A 670 1.49 31.37 33.65
CA LEU A 670 2.23 32.13 34.64
C LEU A 670 3.58 32.56 34.05
N ASP A 671 3.74 33.87 33.81
CA ASP A 671 4.94 34.45 33.23
C ASP A 671 5.65 35.36 34.22
N ARG A 672 6.93 35.11 34.48
CA ARG A 672 7.80 36.09 35.09
C ARG A 672 8.55 36.80 33.99
N TYR A 673 8.33 38.10 33.84
CA TYR A 673 9.00 38.88 32.80
C TYR A 673 9.66 40.14 33.34
N THR A 674 10.65 40.63 32.62
CA THR A 674 11.32 41.91 32.89
C THR A 674 11.28 42.77 31.63
N LEU A 675 10.73 43.97 31.76
CA LEU A 675 10.74 45.01 30.74
C LEU A 675 11.88 45.99 31.06
N PHE A 676 12.72 46.32 30.09
CA PHE A 676 13.87 47.20 30.26
C PHE A 676 14.20 47.91 28.95
N ASP A 677 15.13 48.87 28.98
CA ASP A 677 15.52 49.67 27.80
C ASP A 677 14.36 50.50 27.24
N ILE A 678 13.57 51.12 28.13
CA ILE A 678 12.40 51.93 27.79
C ILE A 678 12.81 53.41 27.72
N PRO A 679 12.53 54.15 26.63
CA PRO A 679 12.83 55.57 26.53
C PRO A 679 12.15 56.42 27.62
N ASP A 680 12.84 57.45 28.11
CA ASP A 680 12.27 58.42 29.05
C ASP A 680 11.07 59.19 28.46
N THR A 681 10.94 59.23 27.13
CA THR A 681 9.82 59.86 26.42
C THR A 681 8.64 58.92 26.20
N ALA A 682 8.76 57.63 26.53
CA ALA A 682 7.72 56.64 26.28
C ALA A 682 6.43 56.94 27.06
N SER A 683 5.31 56.60 26.44
CA SER A 683 3.97 56.72 27.00
C SER A 683 3.79 55.84 28.24
N ARG A 684 2.71 56.13 28.98
CA ARG A 684 2.37 55.36 30.20
C ARG A 684 2.14 53.87 29.91
N ALA A 685 1.76 53.51 28.68
CA ALA A 685 1.51 52.13 28.28
C ALA A 685 2.75 51.23 28.44
N TYR A 686 3.96 51.80 28.31
CA TYR A 686 5.23 51.09 28.53
C TYR A 686 5.73 51.25 29.96
N LYS A 687 5.76 52.49 30.47
CA LYS A 687 6.36 52.81 31.77
C LYS A 687 5.67 52.15 32.97
N GLU A 688 4.37 51.89 32.90
CA GLU A 688 3.63 51.21 33.97
C GLU A 688 4.17 49.80 34.25
N TYR A 689 4.77 49.16 33.25
CA TYR A 689 5.28 47.79 33.32
C TYR A 689 6.82 47.72 33.28
N GLU A 690 7.52 48.82 33.52
CA GLU A 690 8.98 48.83 33.59
C GLU A 690 9.49 47.96 34.75
N GLY A 691 10.56 47.20 34.50
CA GLY A 691 11.17 46.32 35.50
C GLY A 691 10.50 44.94 35.58
N LYS A 692 10.54 44.34 36.77
CA LYS A 692 10.13 42.95 37.01
C LYS A 692 8.63 42.85 37.28
N ASN A 693 7.96 41.99 36.54
CA ASN A 693 6.52 41.77 36.62
C ASN A 693 6.17 40.27 36.61
N LEU A 694 4.94 39.98 37.03
CA LEU A 694 4.35 38.65 37.03
C LEU A 694 3.01 38.71 36.28
N SER A 695 2.89 37.99 35.16
CA SER A 695 1.64 37.77 34.47
C SER A 695 1.00 36.48 34.97
N SER A 696 -0.28 36.53 35.36
CA SER A 696 -1.08 35.37 35.75
C SER A 696 -2.37 35.42 34.94
N VAL A 697 -2.58 34.43 34.09
CA VAL A 697 -3.66 34.44 33.10
C VAL A 697 -4.38 33.09 33.08
N VAL A 698 -5.71 33.13 33.24
CA VAL A 698 -6.58 31.98 32.99
C VAL A 698 -7.13 32.11 31.57
N SER A 699 -7.08 31.02 30.81
CA SER A 699 -7.63 30.94 29.46
C SER A 699 -8.68 29.85 29.38
N THR A 700 -9.77 30.10 28.66
CA THR A 700 -10.75 29.09 28.28
C THR A 700 -10.87 29.08 26.75
N SER A 701 -11.08 27.92 26.15
CA SER A 701 -11.26 27.83 24.71
C SER A 701 -12.17 26.67 24.33
N ILE A 702 -13.03 26.91 23.35
CA ILE A 702 -13.84 25.90 22.66
C ILE A 702 -13.31 25.82 21.23
N THR A 703 -13.01 24.61 20.78
CA THR A 703 -12.51 24.34 19.43
C THR A 703 -13.39 23.30 18.76
N TYR A 704 -13.86 23.62 17.57
CA TYR A 704 -14.55 22.73 16.64
C TYR A 704 -13.62 22.48 15.45
N ASP A 705 -13.34 21.22 15.12
CA ASP A 705 -12.51 20.83 13.97
C ASP A 705 -13.15 19.62 13.30
N SER A 706 -13.74 19.87 12.13
CA SER A 706 -14.32 18.84 11.26
C SER A 706 -13.52 18.64 9.97
N THR A 707 -12.25 19.02 9.93
CA THR A 707 -11.44 18.85 8.72
C THR A 707 -11.06 17.39 8.52
N ASP A 708 -10.99 17.00 7.24
CA ASP A 708 -10.61 15.67 6.78
C ASP A 708 -9.14 15.32 7.13
N SER A 709 -8.26 16.32 7.10
CA SER A 709 -6.87 16.21 7.53
C SER A 709 -6.44 17.42 8.34
N ARG A 710 -5.50 17.23 9.29
CA ARG A 710 -4.91 18.33 10.07
C ARG A 710 -3.77 19.07 9.35
N GLU A 711 -3.08 18.44 8.40
CA GLU A 711 -1.94 19.06 7.67
C GLU A 711 -2.33 19.52 6.27
N ARG A 712 -3.30 18.86 5.65
CA ARG A 712 -3.82 19.25 4.33
C ARG A 712 -5.33 19.15 4.30
N PRO A 713 -6.04 20.03 5.03
CA PRO A 713 -7.47 20.12 4.90
C PRO A 713 -7.83 20.39 3.43
N THR A 714 -8.65 19.54 2.82
CA THR A 714 -9.28 19.85 1.51
C THR A 714 -10.76 20.19 1.68
N SER A 715 -11.33 19.86 2.84
CA SER A 715 -12.71 20.13 3.20
C SER A 715 -12.89 20.31 4.71
N GLY A 716 -13.99 20.94 5.10
CA GLY A 716 -14.38 21.08 6.51
C GLY A 716 -14.05 22.44 7.10
N VAL A 717 -14.31 22.57 8.41
CA VAL A 717 -14.28 23.84 9.13
C VAL A 717 -13.48 23.70 10.42
N VAL A 718 -12.69 24.73 10.74
CA VAL A 718 -12.04 24.90 12.04
C VAL A 718 -12.57 26.17 12.68
N GLY A 719 -13.28 26.03 13.80
CA GLY A 719 -13.76 27.14 14.61
C GLY A 719 -13.09 27.15 15.97
N ARG A 720 -12.65 28.32 16.44
CA ARG A 720 -12.09 28.49 17.78
C ARG A 720 -12.62 29.76 18.42
N VAL A 721 -13.18 29.62 19.61
CA VAL A 721 -13.48 30.74 20.49
C VAL A 721 -12.58 30.59 21.71
N SER A 722 -11.94 31.67 22.12
CA SER A 722 -11.08 31.69 23.30
C SER A 722 -11.23 32.99 24.07
N MET A 723 -10.96 32.89 25.36
CA MET A 723 -11.11 33.98 26.31
C MET A 723 -9.94 33.91 27.28
N GLU A 724 -9.20 35.01 27.42
CA GLU A 724 -8.16 35.15 28.43
C GLU A 724 -8.57 36.19 29.47
N TYR A 725 -8.31 35.88 30.73
CA TYR A 725 -8.51 36.79 31.86
C TYR A 725 -7.19 36.86 32.63
N GLY A 726 -6.56 38.03 32.62
CA GLY A 726 -5.31 38.32 33.32
C GLY A 726 -5.54 39.21 34.54
N GLY A 727 -4.77 38.98 35.60
CA GLY A 727 -4.73 39.89 36.73
C GLY A 727 -5.93 39.78 37.68
N GLY A 728 -6.26 40.87 38.36
CA GLY A 728 -7.42 40.94 39.25
C GLY A 728 -7.44 39.83 40.31
N GLY A 729 -8.52 39.04 40.33
CA GLY A 729 -8.76 37.99 41.33
C GLY A 729 -7.80 36.80 41.29
N ILE A 730 -6.99 36.65 40.23
CA ILE A 730 -5.99 35.57 40.09
C ILE A 730 -4.55 36.07 40.33
N GLY A 731 -4.39 37.31 40.79
CA GLY A 731 -3.10 37.95 41.04
C GLY A 731 -2.34 38.31 39.76
N GLY A 732 -1.13 38.84 39.90
CA GLY A 732 -0.32 39.33 38.78
C GLY A 732 -0.50 40.82 38.47
N ASN A 733 0.39 41.34 37.63
CA ASN A 733 0.48 42.75 37.25
C ASN A 733 -0.41 43.09 36.04
N ASP A 734 -0.63 42.12 35.14
CA ASP A 734 -1.26 42.35 33.84
C ASP A 734 -2.77 42.18 33.96
N ASN A 735 -3.51 43.28 33.82
CA ASN A 735 -4.94 43.34 34.12
C ASN A 735 -5.74 43.52 32.82
N PHE A 736 -6.29 42.42 32.30
CA PHE A 736 -7.05 42.45 31.05
C PHE A 736 -8.07 41.33 30.92
N PHE A 737 -8.99 41.54 29.98
CA PHE A 737 -9.95 40.57 29.48
C PHE A 737 -9.85 40.51 27.95
N LYS A 738 -9.60 39.35 27.35
CA LYS A 738 -9.30 39.22 25.92
C LYS A 738 -10.06 38.07 25.24
N PRO A 739 -11.25 38.33 24.67
CA PRO A 739 -11.93 37.39 23.79
C PRO A 739 -11.37 37.39 22.36
N ILE A 740 -11.24 36.21 21.77
CA ILE A 740 -10.79 35.99 20.40
C ILE A 740 -11.67 34.93 19.74
N GLY A 741 -12.19 35.21 18.55
CA GLY A 741 -12.87 34.27 17.68
C GLY A 741 -12.08 34.05 16.39
N GLU A 742 -12.03 32.80 15.94
CA GLU A 742 -11.40 32.40 14.68
C GLU A 742 -12.27 31.35 13.97
N LEU A 743 -12.38 31.46 12.66
CA LEU A 743 -13.10 30.52 11.80
C LEU A 743 -12.33 30.33 10.50
N GLN A 744 -12.09 29.10 10.12
CA GLN A 744 -11.46 28.71 8.85
C GLN A 744 -12.35 27.70 8.15
N SER A 745 -12.44 27.80 6.82
CA SER A 745 -13.22 26.86 6.02
C SER A 745 -12.47 26.48 4.75
N PHE A 746 -12.55 25.20 4.40
CA PHE A 746 -11.89 24.60 3.24
C PHE A 746 -12.94 24.00 2.31
N HIS A 747 -12.85 24.33 1.03
CA HIS A 747 -13.78 23.86 0.01
C HIS A 747 -13.01 23.34 -1.20
N THR A 748 -13.13 22.05 -1.49
CA THR A 748 -12.62 21.48 -2.74
C THR A 748 -13.44 22.02 -3.92
N LEU A 749 -12.76 22.62 -4.90
CA LEU A 749 -13.33 23.13 -6.14
C LEU A 749 -13.21 22.10 -7.25
N PHE A 750 -14.11 22.15 -8.23
CA PHE A 750 -14.09 21.30 -9.44
C PHE A 750 -14.04 19.78 -9.15
N ARG A 751 -14.44 19.35 -7.94
CA ARG A 751 -14.29 17.97 -7.44
C ARG A 751 -12.85 17.43 -7.51
N ASN A 752 -11.86 18.32 -7.56
CA ASN A 752 -10.45 17.96 -7.63
C ASN A 752 -9.73 18.41 -6.35
N PRO A 753 -9.20 17.48 -5.53
CA PRO A 753 -8.57 17.80 -4.24
C PRO A 753 -7.30 18.66 -4.36
N ASN A 754 -6.81 18.91 -5.58
CA ASN A 754 -5.71 19.82 -5.85
C ASN A 754 -6.15 21.29 -5.98
N HIS A 755 -7.45 21.58 -6.00
CA HIS A 755 -8.02 22.92 -6.10
C HIS A 755 -8.86 23.21 -4.88
N ILE A 756 -8.37 24.06 -3.97
CA ILE A 756 -9.04 24.34 -2.70
C ILE A 756 -9.29 25.84 -2.57
N PHE A 757 -10.53 26.22 -2.32
CA PHE A 757 -10.83 27.55 -1.81
C PHE A 757 -10.78 27.51 -0.28
N HIS A 758 -9.89 28.31 0.30
CA HIS A 758 -9.72 28.46 1.73
C HIS A 758 -10.02 29.89 2.12
N TRP A 759 -10.76 30.08 3.19
CA TRP A 759 -10.84 31.38 3.83
C TRP A 759 -10.70 31.26 5.34
N ARG A 760 -10.08 32.28 5.94
CA ARG A 760 -9.83 32.40 7.37
C ARG A 760 -10.29 33.75 7.86
N GLY A 761 -11.08 33.77 8.91
CA GLY A 761 -11.47 34.98 9.63
C GLY A 761 -11.03 34.92 11.08
N ARG A 762 -10.50 36.04 11.59
CA ARG A 762 -10.12 36.18 12.99
C ARG A 762 -10.53 37.55 13.50
N VAL A 763 -11.09 37.60 14.69
CA VAL A 763 -11.57 38.82 15.35
C VAL A 763 -11.20 38.76 16.82
N GLY A 764 -10.76 39.87 17.39
CA GLY A 764 -10.38 39.93 18.79
C GLY A 764 -10.60 41.30 19.41
N GLY A 765 -10.85 41.29 20.71
CA GLY A 765 -10.87 42.48 21.55
C GLY A 765 -10.06 42.25 22.81
N VAL A 766 -9.42 43.30 23.32
CA VAL A 766 -8.82 43.32 24.65
C VAL A 766 -9.36 44.51 25.43
N PHE A 767 -9.70 44.26 26.69
CA PHE A 767 -10.42 45.18 27.55
C PHE A 767 -9.69 45.30 28.88
N GLU A 768 -9.57 46.53 29.38
CA GLU A 768 -9.04 46.80 30.71
C GLU A 768 -10.03 46.25 31.76
N ASN A 769 -9.55 45.50 32.75
CA ASN A 769 -10.36 45.03 33.89
C ASN A 769 -9.92 45.68 35.23
N SER A 770 -9.07 46.71 35.16
CA SER A 770 -8.59 47.54 36.27
C SER A 770 -8.30 48.96 35.78
N ASN A 771 -7.79 49.84 36.66
CA ASN A 771 -7.36 51.20 36.29
C ASN A 771 -5.96 51.27 35.64
N LYS A 772 -5.29 50.13 35.46
CA LYS A 772 -4.01 50.04 34.74
C LYS A 772 -4.25 49.78 33.26
N PRO A 773 -3.47 50.40 32.35
CA PRO A 773 -3.56 50.10 30.92
C PRO A 773 -3.18 48.64 30.65
N VAL A 774 -3.74 48.03 29.62
CA VAL A 774 -3.32 46.70 29.16
C VAL A 774 -1.86 46.78 28.68
N PRO A 775 -0.96 45.84 29.06
CA PRO A 775 0.40 45.83 28.55
C PRO A 775 0.42 45.77 27.01
N VAL A 776 1.33 46.53 26.39
CA VAL A 776 1.41 46.63 24.91
C VAL A 776 1.57 45.26 24.25
N PHE A 777 2.40 44.37 24.81
CA PHE A 777 2.61 43.02 24.29
C PHE A 777 1.41 42.07 24.44
N ASP A 778 0.37 42.44 25.21
CA ASP A 778 -0.91 41.71 25.27
C ASP A 778 -2.00 42.34 24.37
N ARG A 779 -1.70 43.47 23.70
CA ARG A 779 -2.55 44.09 22.67
C ARG A 779 -2.36 43.38 21.32
N PHE A 780 -3.07 43.84 20.27
CA PHE A 780 -3.03 43.20 18.96
C PHE A 780 -2.07 43.91 18.00
N PHE A 781 -1.20 43.11 17.40
CA PHE A 781 -0.38 43.46 16.25
C PHE A 781 -0.76 42.51 15.11
N ILE A 782 -1.18 43.08 13.99
CA ILE A 782 -1.48 42.35 12.75
C ILE A 782 -0.62 42.94 11.63
N GLY A 783 -0.44 42.19 10.56
CA GLY A 783 0.55 42.42 9.51
C GLY A 783 1.41 41.16 9.33
N GLY A 784 1.90 40.96 8.12
CA GLY A 784 2.76 39.84 7.74
C GLY A 784 2.05 38.53 7.39
N ILE A 785 2.86 37.49 7.18
CA ILE A 785 2.50 36.21 6.52
C ILE A 785 1.30 35.44 7.11
N ASP A 786 0.97 35.68 8.38
CA ASP A 786 -0.10 34.98 9.12
C ASP A 786 -1.34 35.84 9.41
N SER A 787 -1.39 37.06 8.88
CA SER A 787 -2.56 37.93 8.96
C SER A 787 -2.77 38.68 7.64
N ILE A 788 -2.44 39.97 7.55
CA ILE A 788 -2.57 40.73 6.30
C ILE A 788 -1.21 40.81 5.61
N ARG A 789 -0.97 39.93 4.63
CA ARG A 789 0.30 39.84 3.90
C ARG A 789 0.62 41.13 3.16
N GLY A 790 1.90 41.44 3.02
CA GLY A 790 2.36 42.66 2.35
C GLY A 790 2.45 43.90 3.24
N TYR A 791 1.73 43.95 4.36
CA TYR A 791 1.91 44.99 5.38
C TYR A 791 2.86 44.51 6.47
N ASP A 792 3.69 45.42 6.98
CA ASP A 792 4.41 45.22 8.23
C ASP A 792 3.46 45.22 9.43
N SER A 793 3.86 44.61 10.56
CA SER A 793 3.11 44.77 11.80
C SER A 793 3.05 46.23 12.23
N GLU A 794 4.13 46.99 12.00
CA GLU A 794 4.24 48.41 12.30
C GLU A 794 3.37 49.29 11.37
N ASP A 795 3.12 48.83 10.14
CA ASP A 795 2.28 49.54 9.16
C ASP A 795 0.81 49.59 9.62
N LEU A 796 0.40 48.65 10.48
CA LEU A 796 -0.97 48.46 10.94
C LEU A 796 -1.14 48.68 12.45
N ALA A 797 -0.09 49.04 13.18
CA ALA A 797 -0.14 49.23 14.63
C ALA A 797 -0.64 50.63 15.00
N PRO A 798 -1.76 50.77 15.75
CA PRO A 798 -2.16 52.05 16.33
C PRO A 798 -1.05 52.69 17.17
N ARG A 799 -0.96 54.02 17.12
CA ARG A 799 0.08 54.81 17.79
C ARG A 799 -0.48 55.72 18.85
N ASP A 800 0.29 55.99 19.90
CA ASP A 800 -0.11 56.96 20.93
C ASP A 800 -0.23 58.38 20.30
N PRO A 801 -1.36 59.10 20.47
CA PRO A 801 -1.54 60.40 19.81
C PRO A 801 -0.55 61.49 20.26
N LYS A 802 0.03 61.36 21.45
CA LYS A 802 0.93 62.35 22.06
C LYS A 802 2.39 61.97 21.91
N TYR A 803 2.73 60.71 22.16
CA TYR A 803 4.11 60.22 22.17
C TYR A 803 4.53 59.53 20.86
N HIS A 804 3.55 59.16 20.02
CA HIS A 804 3.73 58.49 18.73
C HIS A 804 4.32 57.06 18.80
N ASP A 805 4.50 56.51 20.01
CA ASP A 805 4.88 55.12 20.27
C ASP A 805 3.85 54.12 19.70
N GLU A 806 4.28 52.91 19.38
CA GLU A 806 3.43 51.85 18.81
C GLU A 806 2.67 51.03 19.87
N ILE A 807 1.49 51.50 20.25
CA ILE A 807 0.71 50.89 21.33
C ILE A 807 -0.09 49.65 20.92
N GLY A 808 -0.21 49.36 19.61
CA GLY A 808 -1.00 48.23 19.10
C GLY A 808 -2.51 48.42 19.28
N GLY A 809 -3.33 47.53 18.71
CA GLY A 809 -4.79 47.67 18.75
C GLY A 809 -5.44 47.00 19.95
N ASP A 810 -6.55 47.57 20.42
CA ASP A 810 -7.44 46.93 21.39
C ASP A 810 -8.60 46.18 20.71
N ARG A 811 -8.82 46.42 19.41
CA ARG A 811 -9.69 45.64 18.53
C ARG A 811 -8.95 45.30 17.25
N MET A 812 -9.09 44.05 16.80
CA MET A 812 -8.59 43.62 15.50
C MET A 812 -9.58 42.70 14.80
N GLY A 813 -9.53 42.69 13.49
CA GLY A 813 -10.28 41.74 12.67
C GLY A 813 -9.67 41.62 11.28
N PHE A 814 -9.59 40.41 10.74
CA PHE A 814 -9.17 40.19 9.36
C PHE A 814 -9.84 38.97 8.72
N LEU A 815 -9.88 39.00 7.39
CA LEU A 815 -10.27 37.90 6.51
C LEU A 815 -9.14 37.66 5.49
N ASN A 816 -8.78 36.39 5.31
CA ASN A 816 -7.89 35.91 4.26
C ASN A 816 -8.70 35.05 3.31
N PHE A 817 -8.60 35.31 2.01
CA PHE A 817 -9.16 34.48 0.96
C PHE A 817 -8.02 33.92 0.12
N GLU A 818 -8.01 32.61 -0.05
CA GLU A 818 -6.95 31.87 -0.73
C GLU A 818 -7.54 30.88 -1.72
N TYR A 819 -6.95 30.81 -2.91
CA TYR A 819 -7.18 29.71 -3.83
C TYR A 819 -5.89 28.89 -3.92
N ILE A 820 -5.89 27.69 -3.36
CA ILE A 820 -4.73 26.82 -3.29
C ILE A 820 -4.79 25.84 -4.46
N TRP A 821 -3.85 25.97 -5.40
CA TRP A 821 -3.71 25.09 -6.55
C TRP A 821 -2.44 24.24 -6.44
N THR A 822 -2.60 22.96 -6.08
CA THR A 822 -1.51 21.98 -5.98
C THR A 822 -1.22 21.37 -7.35
N PHE A 823 -0.37 22.02 -8.14
CA PHE A 823 -0.07 21.60 -9.51
C PHE A 823 0.95 20.47 -9.61
N HIS A 824 1.73 20.20 -8.54
CA HIS A 824 2.64 19.06 -8.48
C HIS A 824 2.46 18.26 -7.18
N PRO A 825 1.39 17.44 -7.06
CA PRO A 825 1.02 16.75 -5.81
C PRO A 825 2.13 15.86 -5.25
N GLU A 826 2.86 15.15 -6.12
CA GLU A 826 3.99 14.28 -5.74
C GLU A 826 5.13 15.03 -5.05
N MET A 827 5.34 16.31 -5.41
CA MET A 827 6.35 17.17 -4.80
C MET A 827 5.75 18.09 -3.71
N GLY A 828 4.43 18.05 -3.53
CA GLY A 828 3.71 18.90 -2.58
C GLY A 828 3.81 20.40 -2.88
N ILE A 829 3.90 20.80 -4.15
CA ILE A 829 4.03 22.20 -4.56
C ILE A 829 2.65 22.76 -4.96
N ALA A 830 2.31 23.92 -4.39
CA ALA A 830 1.08 24.64 -4.67
C ALA A 830 1.30 26.14 -4.90
N LEU A 831 0.50 26.72 -5.79
CA LEU A 831 0.41 28.14 -6.04
C LEU A 831 -0.86 28.70 -5.38
N VAL A 832 -0.73 29.83 -4.68
CA VAL A 832 -1.78 30.39 -3.83
C VAL A 832 -1.94 31.89 -4.08
N PRO A 833 -2.72 32.32 -5.09
CA PRO A 833 -3.20 33.69 -5.13
C PRO A 833 -4.09 33.98 -3.92
N PHE A 834 -3.93 35.17 -3.35
CA PHE A 834 -4.66 35.57 -2.14
C PHE A 834 -5.17 37.01 -2.17
N PHE A 835 -6.20 37.26 -1.36
CA PHE A 835 -6.72 38.58 -1.01
C PHE A 835 -6.93 38.65 0.50
N ASP A 836 -6.30 39.64 1.14
CA ASP A 836 -6.40 39.87 2.58
C ASP A 836 -7.07 41.21 2.86
N ILE A 837 -7.91 41.26 3.89
CA ILE A 837 -8.57 42.49 4.34
C ILE A 837 -8.73 42.49 5.86
N GLY A 838 -8.53 43.62 6.52
CA GLY A 838 -8.78 43.74 7.95
C GLY A 838 -8.53 45.12 8.54
N TYR A 839 -8.61 45.19 9.86
CA TYR A 839 -8.39 46.39 10.66
C TYR A 839 -7.66 46.06 11.96
N ASN A 840 -6.96 47.04 12.49
CA ASN A 840 -6.36 47.02 13.83
C ASN A 840 -6.46 48.44 14.39
N ILE A 841 -7.25 48.62 15.44
CA ILE A 841 -7.60 49.95 15.94
C ILE A 841 -7.44 50.04 17.46
N ASP A 842 -7.27 51.27 17.95
CA ASP A 842 -7.46 51.62 19.34
C ASP A 842 -8.82 52.32 19.50
N SER A 843 -9.72 51.75 20.30
CA SER A 843 -11.08 52.24 20.45
C SER A 843 -11.20 53.62 21.11
N LYS A 844 -10.14 54.13 21.74
CA LYS A 844 -10.07 55.52 22.25
C LYS A 844 -9.79 56.52 21.13
N GLN A 845 -9.28 56.07 19.99
CA GLN A 845 -8.94 56.90 18.82
C GLN A 845 -9.94 56.73 17.67
N THR A 846 -10.47 55.52 17.46
CA THR A 846 -11.36 55.19 16.35
C THR A 846 -12.54 54.37 16.85
N SER A 847 -13.76 54.88 16.69
CA SER A 847 -14.98 54.22 17.17
C SER A 847 -15.57 53.21 16.19
N ASP A 848 -15.41 53.44 14.88
CA ASP A 848 -15.89 52.54 13.82
C ASP A 848 -14.69 51.77 13.22
N PRO A 849 -14.54 50.46 13.51
CA PRO A 849 -13.44 49.66 12.97
C PRO A 849 -13.44 49.55 11.43
N PHE A 850 -14.59 49.72 10.79
CA PHE A 850 -14.73 49.58 9.34
C PHE A 850 -14.34 50.85 8.58
N SER A 851 -14.10 51.96 9.28
CA SER A 851 -13.68 53.22 8.62
C SER A 851 -12.25 53.19 8.09
N ASP A 852 -11.40 52.28 8.58
CA ASP A 852 -9.99 52.17 8.18
C ASP A 852 -9.58 50.72 7.86
N LEU A 853 -10.28 50.11 6.90
CA LEU A 853 -9.95 48.77 6.39
C LEU A 853 -8.71 48.81 5.49
N LYS A 854 -7.78 47.89 5.76
CA LYS A 854 -6.53 47.70 5.01
C LYS A 854 -6.62 46.43 4.19
N LYS A 855 -6.26 46.52 2.92
CA LYS A 855 -6.36 45.42 1.95
C LYS A 855 -5.03 45.14 1.28
N SER A 856 -4.80 43.89 0.92
CA SER A 856 -3.70 43.49 0.06
C SER A 856 -4.10 42.34 -0.87
N VAL A 857 -3.36 42.24 -1.97
CA VAL A 857 -3.44 41.10 -2.92
C VAL A 857 -2.05 40.56 -3.13
N GLY A 858 -1.94 39.28 -3.47
CA GLY A 858 -0.63 38.72 -3.75
C GLY A 858 -0.65 37.29 -4.24
N LEU A 859 0.54 36.71 -4.27
CA LEU A 859 0.78 35.35 -4.71
C LEU A 859 1.73 34.67 -3.73
N GLU A 860 1.40 33.45 -3.33
CA GLU A 860 2.21 32.63 -2.44
C GLU A 860 2.54 31.29 -3.12
N LEU A 861 3.80 30.87 -3.05
CA LEU A 861 4.24 29.53 -3.41
C LEU A 861 4.37 28.71 -2.12
N ARG A 862 3.63 27.59 -2.03
CA ARG A 862 3.75 26.62 -0.95
C ARG A 862 4.50 25.40 -1.45
N TRP A 863 5.48 24.93 -0.69
CA TRP A 863 6.18 23.69 -1.00
C TRP A 863 6.31 22.83 0.26
N ARG A 864 5.65 21.68 0.25
CA ARG A 864 5.84 20.66 1.28
C ARG A 864 7.11 19.86 1.01
N SER A 865 8.22 20.36 1.53
CA SER A 865 9.48 19.63 1.45
C SER A 865 9.53 18.48 2.46
N PRO A 866 10.41 17.49 2.27
CA PRO A 866 10.69 16.48 3.30
C PRO A 866 11.14 17.06 4.65
N MET A 867 11.61 18.32 4.67
CA MET A 867 12.10 19.01 5.88
C MET A 867 11.03 19.91 6.53
N GLY A 868 9.84 20.03 5.94
CA GLY A 868 8.74 20.88 6.43
C GLY A 868 8.09 21.74 5.34
N ASP A 869 6.96 22.36 5.67
CA ASP A 869 6.20 23.24 4.77
C ASP A 869 6.93 24.56 4.57
N LEU A 870 7.18 24.93 3.32
CA LEU A 870 7.76 26.20 2.89
C LEU A 870 6.66 27.09 2.34
N ARG A 871 6.66 28.35 2.73
CA ARG A 871 5.76 29.39 2.21
C ARG A 871 6.60 30.55 1.71
N PHE A 872 6.39 30.97 0.47
CA PHE A 872 7.03 32.15 -0.11
C PHE A 872 5.94 33.07 -0.64
N ALA A 873 5.63 34.14 0.09
CA ALA A 873 4.54 35.04 -0.22
C ALA A 873 5.07 36.39 -0.73
N TYR A 874 4.47 36.91 -1.79
CA TYR A 874 4.65 38.30 -2.20
C TYR A 874 3.30 39.02 -2.13
N GLY A 875 3.17 39.96 -1.19
CA GLY A 875 1.95 40.74 -0.96
C GLY A 875 2.10 42.19 -1.40
N PHE A 876 1.07 42.74 -2.02
CA PHE A 876 0.98 44.13 -2.46
C PHE A 876 -0.12 44.89 -1.69
N PRO A 877 0.26 45.80 -0.78
CA PRO A 877 -0.65 46.71 -0.09
C PRO A 877 -1.45 47.62 -1.03
N LEU A 878 -2.77 47.72 -0.83
CA LEU A 878 -3.65 48.57 -1.65
C LEU A 878 -3.97 49.93 -0.98
N ASP A 879 -3.94 49.96 0.35
CA ASP A 879 -4.31 51.11 1.17
C ASP A 879 -3.06 51.75 1.81
N LYS A 880 -3.23 52.96 2.34
CA LYS A 880 -2.18 53.64 3.11
C LYS A 880 -2.08 53.01 4.50
N ASN A 881 -0.86 52.92 5.03
CA ASN A 881 -0.60 52.49 6.41
C ASN A 881 -1.08 53.55 7.42
N VAL A 882 -0.96 53.26 8.72
CA VAL A 882 -1.37 54.16 9.81
C VAL A 882 -0.58 55.48 9.84
N LYS A 883 0.59 55.54 9.19
CA LYS A 883 1.42 56.76 9.05
C LYS A 883 0.98 57.65 7.86
N GLY A 884 0.08 57.15 7.01
CA GLY A 884 -0.39 57.86 5.80
C GLY A 884 0.43 57.58 4.53
N ASP A 885 1.43 56.72 4.63
CA ASP A 885 2.28 56.28 3.52
C ASP A 885 1.66 55.07 2.82
N ARG A 886 1.93 54.87 1.52
CA ARG A 886 1.56 53.63 0.82
C ARG A 886 2.78 52.70 0.81
N PRO A 887 2.78 51.60 1.57
CA PRO A 887 3.91 50.67 1.57
C PRO A 887 4.09 50.04 0.18
N GLY A 888 5.33 49.70 -0.16
CA GLY A 888 5.63 48.90 -1.36
C GLY A 888 5.21 47.44 -1.19
N GLY A 889 5.28 46.66 -2.26
CA GLY A 889 5.09 45.21 -2.17
C GLY A 889 6.21 44.56 -1.33
N ARG A 890 5.87 43.53 -0.57
CA ARG A 890 6.79 42.84 0.33
C ARG A 890 6.86 41.35 0.03
N PHE A 891 8.07 40.80 0.12
CA PHE A 891 8.34 39.38 0.08
C PHE A 891 8.53 38.85 1.50
N GLU A 892 7.83 37.76 1.83
CA GLU A 892 7.87 37.09 3.12
C GLU A 892 8.10 35.59 2.88
N PHE A 893 8.88 34.94 3.75
CA PHE A 893 9.05 33.48 3.64
C PHE A 893 9.16 32.80 4.99
N SER A 894 8.63 31.58 5.06
CA SER A 894 8.75 30.71 6.23
C SER A 894 9.04 29.26 5.81
N MET A 895 9.89 28.55 6.58
CA MET A 895 10.23 27.14 6.36
C MET A 895 10.02 26.30 7.63
N GLY A 896 9.17 25.29 7.56
CA GLY A 896 8.86 24.39 8.69
C GLY A 896 7.74 24.92 9.56
N GLN A 897 7.65 24.44 10.81
CA GLN A 897 6.69 24.95 11.79
C GLN A 897 7.12 26.32 12.33
N PHE A 898 6.95 27.36 11.51
CA PHE A 898 6.84 28.72 11.99
C PHE A 898 5.35 29.01 12.24
N PHE A 899 5.01 29.09 13.54
CA PHE A 899 3.70 29.44 14.15
C PHE A 899 2.60 28.37 14.17
#